data_AF-A0A7J2U7F8-F1
#
_entry.id   AF-A0A7J2U7F8-F1
#
_cell.length_a   1.000
_cell.length_b   1.000
_cell.length_c   1.000
_cell.angle_alpha   90.00
_cell.angle_beta   90.00
_cell.angle_gamma   90.00
#
_symmetry.space_group_name_H-M   'P 1'
#
loop_
_entity.id
_entity.type
_entity.pdbx_description
1 polymer ?
#
loop_
_entity_poly.entity_id
_entity_poly.type
_entity_poly.pdbx_seq_one_letter_code
_entity_poly.pdbx_strand_id
1 'polypeptide(L)'
;MGGRPRNGSRVLHHASGAPRFHSPSNRPRPPSSLREGARHTHKSPTRRGGGARALEHDIGERYNILSKPGRLSWKHLLHHVYVVGQSGCGKSTLMRNAVVQLQEASKAGVFPCSVFYIDPKGDDSLKLLRELSTLEGVTYLDPLTGFSINPFELPPYSPEQRDWLVSQYIGYIMSIIEEWYGSTVETSPRMYRIMEALVRYLYAETDAPTWVDLHDLVVRLRMGEKETVQPVLNRIGEVLGKRQAGELQKALESIAAMRGEAFDPVLHRIEKFATDPFLKRLFSVRHSTIDFQELVQPGRVTAVRCAFVGEHIRGLIMSSIILKLWFTIQHRAGLTLEEERTPVILFVDEFQELQSLGILRTLLAQARSFRLALWLSHQNLAQLDDELLKTVLGNTAAQIAGALGGEDARRLARNWDPQFAEEIERTLVTMPFYTFMVRERAFTGEQAPPRLVQAAGPPKLRRGPKEVEEFIRECKERLSKAEVEPSFLEQAAKAMEKWSRFLPTPRLPTSTEWRLFLAFRKVGGSLSYTKACELSAMNRGDNEVRTAWENLYTQLRVTVVKASDEHGKPRAWQPSKLGEGLLHPKFASIGGEEAQRLAHTAWRHYIDQGMFCSVIHQQPGFEAPDLMAYDYAKMKAISVEVESTSEIRTHLEQVHKNMLKWRGYGFNECHVWYPKEWDPEVKRIHEQLPPEIRIRVFLFPI
;
A
#
# COMPACT_ATOMS: atom_id res chain seq x y z
N MET A 1 -57.56 7.42 -52.42
CA MET A 1 -57.38 6.17 -53.20
C MET A 1 -56.60 5.22 -52.31
N GLY A 2 -57.15 4.27 -51.56
CA GLY A 2 -58.09 3.19 -51.93
C GLY A 2 -57.26 2.00 -52.44
N GLY A 3 -57.21 0.80 -51.83
CA GLY A 3 -57.94 0.26 -50.68
C GLY A 3 -57.39 -1.12 -50.24
N ARG A 4 -57.94 -1.64 -49.14
CA ARG A 4 -57.96 -3.08 -48.78
C ARG A 4 -59.08 -3.80 -49.55
N PRO A 5 -59.14 -5.15 -49.60
CA PRO A 5 -59.92 -5.90 -48.58
C PRO A 5 -59.35 -7.32 -48.25
N ARG A 6 -59.43 -7.81 -46.98
CA ARG A 6 -60.37 -8.83 -46.37
C ARG A 6 -60.07 -10.30 -46.76
N ASN A 7 -60.32 -11.37 -46.00
CA ASN A 7 -60.66 -11.69 -44.59
C ASN A 7 -60.80 -13.23 -44.51
N GLY A 8 -60.61 -13.81 -43.31
CA GLY A 8 -61.33 -15.03 -42.82
C GLY A 8 -60.49 -16.33 -42.81
N SER A 9 -60.51 -17.19 -41.79
CA SER A 9 -61.30 -17.27 -40.55
C SER A 9 -60.79 -18.40 -39.62
N ARG A 10 -60.77 -18.09 -38.31
CA ARG A 10 -60.95 -18.91 -37.08
C ARG A 10 -61.02 -20.45 -37.15
N VAL A 11 -60.34 -21.13 -36.20
CA VAL A 11 -60.91 -22.06 -35.15
C VAL A 11 -59.98 -22.09 -33.90
N LEU A 12 -60.56 -22.32 -32.71
CA LEU A 12 -60.08 -22.18 -31.32
C LEU A 12 -59.57 -23.48 -30.67
N HIS A 13 -58.66 -23.42 -29.68
CA HIS A 13 -58.83 -23.81 -28.24
C HIS A 13 -57.56 -24.29 -27.49
N HIS A 14 -57.41 -23.75 -26.27
CA HIS A 14 -56.84 -24.26 -24.99
C HIS A 14 -55.54 -25.08 -24.88
N ALA A 15 -54.65 -24.61 -23.97
CA ALA A 15 -54.04 -25.31 -22.80
C ALA A 15 -52.64 -24.73 -22.50
N SER A 16 -52.44 -23.91 -21.46
CA SER A 16 -52.01 -24.25 -20.08
C SER A 16 -50.70 -25.02 -19.97
N GLY A 17 -49.71 -24.48 -19.23
CA GLY A 17 -48.55 -25.26 -18.78
C GLY A 17 -47.39 -24.44 -18.20
N ALA A 18 -47.53 -23.96 -16.95
CA ALA A 18 -46.39 -23.61 -16.10
C ALA A 18 -45.95 -24.85 -15.30
N PRO A 19 -44.65 -25.12 -15.07
CA PRO A 19 -44.25 -26.25 -14.23
C PRO A 19 -44.11 -25.84 -12.76
N ARG A 20 -44.83 -26.58 -11.90
CA ARG A 20 -44.65 -26.66 -10.44
C ARG A 20 -43.73 -27.84 -10.10
N PHE A 21 -42.95 -27.74 -9.03
CA PHE A 21 -42.65 -28.80 -8.05
C PHE A 21 -42.16 -28.08 -6.77
N HIS A 22 -42.96 -27.93 -5.72
CA HIS A 22 -43.26 -28.86 -4.60
C HIS A 22 -42.53 -28.45 -3.31
N SER A 23 -43.31 -28.35 -2.23
CA SER A 23 -42.89 -28.07 -0.87
C SER A 23 -43.62 -29.07 0.04
N PRO A 24 -42.91 -29.70 0.99
CA PRO A 24 -43.49 -30.14 2.25
C PRO A 24 -42.66 -29.54 3.41
N SER A 25 -43.16 -29.18 4.59
CA SER A 25 -44.27 -29.72 5.38
C SER A 25 -44.49 -28.86 6.64
N ASN A 26 -45.74 -28.89 7.12
CA ASN A 26 -46.22 -28.88 8.51
C ASN A 26 -45.50 -28.05 9.59
N ARG A 27 -46.16 -26.97 10.02
CA ARG A 27 -46.13 -26.48 11.41
C ARG A 27 -47.41 -26.93 12.14
N PRO A 28 -47.33 -27.54 13.33
CA PRO A 28 -48.45 -27.54 14.26
C PRO A 28 -48.40 -26.31 15.18
N ARG A 29 -49.56 -25.69 15.45
CA ARG A 29 -49.75 -24.69 16.52
C ARG A 29 -49.77 -25.41 17.88
N PRO A 30 -49.23 -24.83 18.96
CA PRO A 30 -49.55 -25.29 20.31
C PRO A 30 -50.77 -24.55 20.89
N PRO A 31 -51.58 -25.21 21.74
CA PRO A 31 -52.76 -24.63 22.37
C PRO A 31 -52.45 -23.98 23.73
N SER A 32 -53.32 -23.08 24.15
CA SER A 32 -53.38 -22.45 25.47
C SER A 32 -54.13 -23.34 26.49
N SER A 33 -53.54 -23.62 27.66
CA SER A 33 -54.19 -23.49 28.99
C SER A 33 -53.36 -24.10 30.15
N LEU A 34 -53.14 -23.25 31.15
CA LEU A 34 -53.24 -23.39 32.62
C LEU A 34 -52.86 -24.68 33.40
N ARG A 35 -51.98 -24.42 34.39
CA ARG A 35 -51.99 -24.76 35.84
C ARG A 35 -51.17 -25.95 36.42
N GLU A 36 -50.33 -25.54 37.38
CA GLU A 36 -49.98 -26.11 38.69
C GLU A 36 -49.05 -27.33 38.83
N GLY A 37 -48.02 -27.18 39.70
CA GLY A 37 -47.56 -28.28 40.57
C GLY A 37 -46.05 -28.59 40.68
N ALA A 38 -45.36 -27.89 41.60
CA ALA A 38 -44.31 -28.38 42.52
C ALA A 38 -42.93 -28.91 42.05
N ARG A 39 -41.89 -28.12 42.41
CA ARG A 39 -40.62 -28.42 43.11
C ARG A 39 -39.71 -29.57 42.62
N HIS A 40 -38.48 -29.22 42.20
CA HIS A 40 -37.25 -29.45 42.98
C HIS A 40 -36.05 -28.68 42.38
N THR A 41 -35.09 -28.40 43.25
CA THR A 41 -34.06 -27.36 43.22
C THR A 41 -32.74 -27.77 42.56
N HIS A 42 -32.11 -26.86 41.80
CA HIS A 42 -30.66 -26.62 41.92
C HIS A 42 -30.32 -25.17 41.53
N LYS A 43 -29.66 -24.46 42.45
CA LYS A 43 -29.20 -23.08 42.32
C LYS A 43 -27.94 -23.00 41.46
N SER A 44 -27.91 -22.06 40.53
CA SER A 44 -26.69 -21.46 39.95
C SER A 44 -26.91 -19.93 39.80
N PRO A 45 -25.85 -19.12 39.98
CA PRO A 45 -25.99 -17.77 40.51
C PRO A 45 -26.49 -16.75 39.48
N THR A 46 -27.36 -15.86 39.97
CA THR A 46 -27.92 -14.69 39.30
C THR A 46 -26.84 -13.73 38.81
N ARG A 47 -26.58 -13.69 37.50
CA ARG A 47 -26.03 -12.49 36.84
C ARG A 47 -27.20 -11.56 36.51
N ARG A 48 -27.29 -10.44 37.24
CA ARG A 48 -28.23 -9.34 36.99
C ARG A 48 -28.08 -8.82 35.55
N GLY A 49 -28.95 -9.24 34.65
CA GLY A 49 -29.11 -8.70 33.29
C GLY A 49 -29.77 -7.32 33.23
N GLY A 50 -29.49 -6.44 34.20
CA GLY A 50 -30.08 -5.10 34.30
C GLY A 50 -29.09 -3.95 34.11
N GLY A 51 -27.79 -4.22 34.02
CA GLY A 51 -26.75 -3.18 34.01
C GLY A 51 -26.63 -2.41 32.70
N ALA A 52 -26.74 -3.08 31.55
CA ALA A 52 -26.46 -2.45 30.25
C ALA A 52 -27.48 -1.35 29.88
N ARG A 53 -28.77 -1.57 30.13
CA ARG A 53 -29.82 -0.56 29.88
C ARG A 53 -29.82 0.60 30.86
N ALA A 54 -29.37 0.37 32.10
CA ALA A 54 -29.24 1.43 33.10
C ALA A 54 -28.02 2.33 32.82
N LEU A 55 -26.91 1.74 32.35
CA LEU A 55 -25.73 2.47 31.85
C LEU A 55 -26.07 3.29 30.59
N GLU A 56 -26.90 2.79 29.67
CA GLU A 56 -27.36 3.59 28.51
C GLU A 56 -28.17 4.84 28.88
N HIS A 57 -28.85 4.84 30.03
CA HIS A 57 -29.75 5.92 30.45
C HIS A 57 -29.08 6.94 31.39
N ASP A 58 -28.11 6.51 32.21
CA ASP A 58 -27.51 7.32 33.29
C ASP A 58 -26.22 8.04 32.86
N ILE A 59 -25.52 7.55 31.83
CA ILE A 59 -24.23 8.13 31.40
C ILE A 59 -24.39 9.41 30.54
N GLY A 60 -25.59 9.63 29.99
CA GLY A 60 -25.89 10.83 29.21
C GLY A 60 -25.82 12.12 30.04
N GLU A 61 -25.79 12.06 31.37
CA GLU A 61 -25.89 13.24 32.24
C GLU A 61 -24.64 14.11 32.34
N ARG A 62 -23.43 13.56 32.12
CA ARG A 62 -22.15 14.27 32.35
C ARG A 62 -21.47 14.86 31.11
N TYR A 63 -21.79 14.42 29.90
CA TYR A 63 -21.06 14.81 28.68
C TYR A 63 -22.01 15.46 27.66
N ASN A 64 -22.11 16.79 27.72
CA ASN A 64 -23.03 17.61 26.91
C ASN A 64 -22.42 18.02 25.56
N ILE A 65 -22.56 17.24 24.48
CA ILE A 65 -22.11 17.70 23.15
C ILE A 65 -22.93 18.92 22.69
N LEU A 66 -24.15 19.03 23.23
CA LEU A 66 -25.09 20.13 23.10
C LEU A 66 -25.95 20.14 24.40
N SER A 67 -26.15 21.28 25.07
CA SER A 67 -26.92 21.32 26.33
C SER A 67 -28.37 20.84 26.15
N LYS A 68 -28.93 20.08 27.11
CA LYS A 68 -30.30 19.48 27.13
C LYS A 68 -31.39 20.47 26.62
N PRO A 69 -32.48 20.04 25.92
CA PRO A 69 -32.70 18.83 25.12
C PRO A 69 -32.01 19.01 23.76
N GLY A 70 -30.86 18.36 23.61
CA GLY A 70 -29.94 18.57 22.49
C GLY A 70 -28.96 17.43 22.29
N ARG A 71 -29.01 16.37 23.11
CA ARG A 71 -27.98 15.33 23.19
C ARG A 71 -27.95 14.51 21.90
N LEU A 72 -26.87 14.64 21.13
CA LEU A 72 -26.53 13.62 20.15
C LEU A 72 -26.21 12.34 20.90
N SER A 73 -27.04 11.31 20.72
CA SER A 73 -26.73 10.00 21.27
C SER A 73 -25.50 9.40 20.59
N TRP A 74 -24.82 8.45 21.25
CA TRP A 74 -23.70 7.73 20.66
C TRP A 74 -24.07 7.09 19.32
N LYS A 75 -25.33 6.67 19.15
CA LYS A 75 -25.83 6.15 17.86
C LYS A 75 -25.76 7.19 16.75
N HIS A 76 -26.13 8.45 17.00
CA HIS A 76 -26.00 9.52 16.01
C HIS A 76 -24.54 9.79 15.67
N LEU A 77 -23.66 9.82 16.67
CA LEU A 77 -22.22 10.02 16.46
C LEU A 77 -21.63 8.92 15.58
N LEU A 78 -22.00 7.67 15.82
CA LEU A 78 -21.54 6.52 15.03
C LEU A 78 -22.08 6.51 13.59
N HIS A 79 -23.11 7.31 13.28
CA HIS A 79 -23.76 7.38 11.97
C HIS A 79 -23.53 8.72 11.26
N HIS A 80 -22.36 9.31 11.50
CA HIS A 80 -21.87 10.54 10.90
C HIS A 80 -22.65 11.80 11.30
N VAL A 81 -21.90 12.89 11.44
CA VAL A 81 -22.39 14.22 11.76
C VAL A 81 -21.95 15.18 10.68
N TYR A 82 -22.88 16.01 10.24
CA TYR A 82 -22.62 17.05 9.26
C TYR A 82 -22.92 18.42 9.86
N VAL A 83 -21.98 19.36 9.68
CA VAL A 83 -22.08 20.73 10.20
C VAL A 83 -21.87 21.74 9.08
N VAL A 84 -22.73 22.75 9.00
CA VAL A 84 -22.61 23.84 8.03
C VAL A 84 -22.92 25.19 8.69
N GLY A 85 -22.29 26.26 8.22
CA GLY A 85 -22.53 27.59 8.76
C GLY A 85 -21.42 28.56 8.37
N GLN A 86 -21.74 29.85 8.27
CA GLN A 86 -20.78 30.88 7.90
C GLN A 86 -19.58 30.97 8.86
N SER A 87 -18.52 31.68 8.46
CA SER A 87 -17.36 31.92 9.32
C SER A 87 -17.78 32.61 10.63
N GLY A 88 -17.16 32.22 11.74
CA GLY A 88 -17.44 32.79 13.06
C GLY A 88 -18.68 32.25 13.78
N CYS A 89 -19.53 31.42 13.16
CA CYS A 89 -20.75 30.91 13.80
C CYS A 89 -20.52 29.89 14.95
N GLY A 90 -19.28 29.45 15.17
CA GLY A 90 -18.88 28.57 16.27
C GLY A 90 -18.63 27.10 15.91
N LYS A 91 -18.57 26.73 14.62
CA LYS A 91 -18.35 25.33 14.16
C LYS A 91 -17.13 24.66 14.81
N SER A 92 -15.96 25.30 14.73
CA SER A 92 -14.72 24.72 15.25
C SER A 92 -14.73 24.66 16.79
N THR A 93 -15.43 25.58 17.46
CA THR A 93 -15.70 25.50 18.91
C THR A 93 -16.64 24.33 19.26
N LEU A 94 -17.68 24.08 18.45
CA LEU A 94 -18.56 22.92 18.62
C LEU A 94 -17.78 21.60 18.48
N MET A 95 -16.91 21.49 17.47
CA MET A 95 -16.08 20.30 17.26
C MET A 95 -15.09 20.09 18.40
N ARG A 96 -14.37 21.13 18.85
CA ARG A 96 -13.44 21.02 19.99
C ARG A 96 -14.16 20.60 21.27
N ASN A 97 -15.36 21.14 21.53
CA ASN A 97 -16.20 20.68 22.63
C ASN A 97 -16.52 19.17 22.53
N ALA A 98 -16.90 18.68 21.35
CA ALA A 98 -17.16 17.27 21.13
C ALA A 98 -15.91 16.41 21.37
N VAL A 99 -14.75 16.82 20.84
CA VAL A 99 -13.48 16.09 21.02
C VAL A 99 -13.07 15.99 22.48
N VAL A 100 -13.12 17.09 23.24
CA VAL A 100 -12.77 17.10 24.68
C VAL A 100 -13.66 16.13 25.45
N GLN A 101 -14.96 16.13 25.17
CA GLN A 101 -15.90 15.24 25.85
C GLN A 101 -15.71 13.77 25.47
N LEU A 102 -15.39 13.49 24.21
CA LEU A 102 -15.05 12.13 23.76
C LEU A 102 -13.79 11.62 24.44
N GLN A 103 -12.78 12.46 24.62
CA GLN A 103 -11.57 12.09 25.37
C GLN A 103 -11.91 11.74 26.82
N GLU A 104 -12.70 12.58 27.49
CA GLU A 104 -13.11 12.34 28.88
C GLU A 104 -13.97 11.08 29.02
N ALA A 105 -14.94 10.88 28.12
CA ALA A 105 -15.79 9.69 28.09
C ALA A 105 -14.98 8.42 27.82
N SER A 106 -14.01 8.47 26.93
CA SER A 106 -13.13 7.33 26.65
C SER A 106 -12.23 7.01 27.85
N LYS A 107 -11.65 8.03 28.50
CA LYS A 107 -10.83 7.84 29.72
C LYS A 107 -11.65 7.29 30.88
N ALA A 108 -12.91 7.68 31.00
CA ALA A 108 -13.83 7.14 32.00
C ALA A 108 -14.33 5.71 31.69
N GLY A 109 -13.95 5.12 30.55
CA GLY A 109 -14.44 3.81 30.11
C GLY A 109 -15.90 3.81 29.67
N VAL A 110 -16.52 4.98 29.57
CA VAL A 110 -17.93 5.18 29.20
C VAL A 110 -18.15 4.93 27.71
N PHE A 111 -17.27 5.50 26.88
CA PHE A 111 -17.32 5.37 25.44
C PHE A 111 -15.89 5.25 24.92
N PRO A 112 -15.31 4.03 24.99
CA PRO A 112 -13.92 3.78 24.64
C PRO A 112 -13.72 3.97 23.13
N CYS A 113 -13.28 5.16 22.72
CA CYS A 113 -13.15 5.55 21.31
C CYS A 113 -11.79 6.19 21.02
N SER A 114 -11.43 6.26 19.75
CA SER A 114 -10.33 7.09 19.27
C SER A 114 -10.85 8.25 18.41
N VAL A 115 -10.11 9.34 18.42
CA VAL A 115 -10.48 10.58 17.73
C VAL A 115 -9.37 11.02 16.80
N PHE A 116 -9.72 11.40 15.59
CA PHE A 116 -8.86 12.13 14.66
C PHE A 116 -9.47 13.50 14.41
N TYR A 117 -8.69 14.57 14.58
CA TYR A 117 -9.11 15.95 14.35
C TYR A 117 -8.21 16.58 13.31
N ILE A 118 -8.73 16.76 12.09
CA ILE A 118 -8.03 17.38 10.97
C ILE A 118 -8.40 18.86 10.91
N ASP A 119 -7.38 19.70 11.06
CA ASP A 119 -7.46 21.17 11.04
C ASP A 119 -6.63 21.73 9.86
N PRO A 120 -7.28 22.00 8.72
CA PRO A 120 -6.65 22.62 7.55
C PRO A 120 -6.08 24.02 7.82
N LYS A 121 -6.71 24.79 8.72
CA LYS A 121 -6.38 26.21 8.99
C LYS A 121 -5.29 26.37 10.03
N GLY A 122 -5.28 25.49 11.04
CA GLY A 122 -4.20 25.29 12.00
C GLY A 122 -4.32 26.00 13.33
N ASP A 123 -5.28 26.90 13.52
CA ASP A 123 -5.44 27.62 14.79
C ASP A 123 -6.17 26.78 15.83
N ASP A 124 -7.08 25.90 15.42
CA ASP A 124 -7.98 25.20 16.32
C ASP A 124 -7.36 23.94 16.91
N SER A 125 -6.47 23.28 16.18
CA SER A 125 -5.65 22.18 16.68
C SER A 125 -4.76 22.61 17.86
N LEU A 126 -4.14 23.79 17.80
CA LEU A 126 -3.35 24.34 18.91
C LEU A 126 -4.22 24.68 20.13
N LYS A 127 -5.40 25.26 19.92
CA LYS A 127 -6.35 25.50 21.02
C LYS A 127 -6.84 24.18 21.62
N LEU A 128 -7.11 23.17 20.78
CA LEU A 128 -7.54 21.85 21.22
C LEU A 128 -6.52 21.22 22.16
N LEU A 129 -5.22 21.26 21.84
CA LEU A 129 -4.17 20.77 22.75
C LEU A 129 -4.23 21.43 24.13
N ARG A 130 -4.60 22.71 24.18
CA ARG A 130 -4.76 23.46 25.45
C ARG A 130 -6.01 23.09 26.24
N GLU A 131 -6.99 22.49 25.58
CA GLU A 131 -8.33 22.20 26.13
C GLU A 131 -8.49 20.73 26.55
N LEU A 132 -7.75 19.82 25.92
CA LEU A 132 -7.77 18.39 26.23
C LEU A 132 -7.47 18.13 27.71
N SER A 133 -8.22 17.19 28.29
CA SER A 133 -8.12 16.80 29.70
C SER A 133 -6.75 16.24 30.08
N THR A 134 -6.04 15.63 29.12
CA THR A 134 -4.68 15.11 29.23
C THR A 134 -4.00 15.12 27.85
N LEU A 135 -2.66 15.18 27.81
CA LEU A 135 -1.86 14.95 26.59
C LEU A 135 -1.36 13.49 26.48
N GLU A 136 -1.56 12.68 27.52
CA GLU A 136 -1.30 11.25 27.46
C GLU A 136 -2.21 10.59 26.40
N GLY A 137 -1.63 9.78 25.52
CA GLY A 137 -2.36 9.17 24.41
C GLY A 137 -2.71 10.15 23.28
N VAL A 138 -2.20 11.39 23.31
CA VAL A 138 -2.36 12.38 22.25
C VAL A 138 -1.19 12.32 21.28
N THR A 139 -1.47 12.36 19.97
CA THR A 139 -0.46 12.51 18.92
C THR A 139 -0.75 13.77 18.12
N TYR A 140 0.27 14.60 17.92
CA TYR A 140 0.18 15.81 17.12
C TYR A 140 0.99 15.67 15.83
N LEU A 141 0.30 15.79 14.70
CA LEU A 141 0.87 15.68 13.37
C LEU A 141 0.85 17.06 12.71
N ASP A 142 2.02 17.65 12.52
CA ASP A 142 2.23 18.89 11.79
C ASP A 142 3.47 18.66 10.91
N PRO A 143 3.52 19.06 9.63
CA PRO A 143 4.72 18.87 8.82
C PRO A 143 6.01 19.40 9.46
N LEU A 144 5.92 20.36 10.39
CA LEU A 144 7.02 20.88 11.19
C LEU A 144 7.46 19.94 12.35
N THR A 145 6.62 19.00 12.80
CA THR A 145 7.07 17.89 13.67
C THR A 145 7.91 16.86 12.93
N GLY A 146 7.98 16.94 11.59
CA GLY A 146 8.83 16.09 10.79
C GLY A 146 8.33 14.66 10.63
N PHE A 147 7.03 14.42 10.84
CA PHE A 147 6.43 13.14 10.48
C PHE A 147 6.57 12.87 8.98
N SER A 148 6.58 11.58 8.66
CA SER A 148 6.57 11.07 7.30
C SER A 148 5.49 9.99 7.16
N ILE A 149 4.82 9.98 6.00
CA ILE A 149 3.73 9.07 5.64
C ILE A 149 3.96 8.53 4.24
N ASN A 150 4.07 7.22 4.09
CA ASN A 150 4.13 6.59 2.77
C ASN A 150 2.70 6.21 2.32
N PRO A 151 2.12 6.87 1.31
CA PRO A 151 0.79 6.54 0.81
C PRO A 151 0.73 5.19 0.07
N PHE A 152 1.88 4.65 -0.37
CA PHE A 152 1.97 3.36 -1.04
C PHE A 152 2.24 2.19 -0.09
N GLU A 153 2.58 2.47 1.17
CA GLU A 153 2.89 1.40 2.13
C GLU A 153 1.62 0.61 2.47
N LEU A 154 1.64 -0.69 2.14
CA LEU A 154 0.57 -1.62 2.46
C LEU A 154 0.50 -1.86 3.99
N PRO A 155 -0.70 -1.94 4.58
CA PRO A 155 -0.87 -2.40 5.96
C PRO A 155 -0.55 -3.90 6.05
N PRO A 156 -0.50 -4.49 7.25
CA PRO A 156 -0.49 -5.94 7.39
C PRO A 156 -1.66 -6.61 6.64
N TYR A 157 -1.42 -7.76 6.01
CA TYR A 157 -2.40 -8.46 5.20
C TYR A 157 -2.21 -9.97 5.27
N SER A 158 -3.28 -10.74 4.98
CA SER A 158 -3.12 -12.18 4.71
C SER A 158 -2.72 -12.40 3.25
N PRO A 159 -1.90 -13.41 2.91
CA PRO A 159 -1.40 -13.63 1.55
C PRO A 159 -2.50 -13.66 0.47
N GLU A 160 -3.68 -14.16 0.81
CA GLU A 160 -4.84 -14.28 -0.09
C GLU A 160 -5.46 -12.93 -0.46
N GLN A 161 -5.28 -11.91 0.39
CA GLN A 161 -5.87 -10.58 0.21
C GLN A 161 -4.96 -9.62 -0.56
N ARG A 162 -3.69 -9.97 -0.73
CA ARG A 162 -2.66 -9.06 -1.24
C ARG A 162 -3.01 -8.47 -2.60
N ASP A 163 -3.42 -9.30 -3.57
CA ASP A 163 -3.72 -8.85 -4.93
C ASP A 163 -4.86 -7.83 -4.98
N TRP A 164 -5.90 -8.06 -4.17
CA TRP A 164 -7.02 -7.13 -4.03
C TRP A 164 -6.57 -5.83 -3.37
N LEU A 165 -5.79 -5.92 -2.28
CA LEU A 165 -5.28 -4.77 -1.54
C LEU A 165 -4.39 -3.88 -2.41
N VAL A 166 -3.46 -4.47 -3.17
CA VAL A 166 -2.61 -3.76 -4.15
C VAL A 166 -3.48 -3.05 -5.18
N SER A 167 -4.50 -3.72 -5.72
CA SER A 167 -5.39 -3.12 -6.72
C SER A 167 -6.17 -1.93 -6.16
N GLN A 168 -6.62 -2.00 -4.90
CA GLN A 168 -7.26 -0.86 -4.21
C GLN A 168 -6.28 0.30 -4.02
N TYR A 169 -5.06 0.03 -3.51
CA TYR A 169 -4.03 1.05 -3.30
C TYR A 169 -3.66 1.77 -4.58
N ILE A 170 -3.48 1.05 -5.69
CA ILE A 170 -3.25 1.64 -7.01
C ILE A 170 -4.37 2.61 -7.37
N GLY A 171 -5.64 2.18 -7.24
CA GLY A 171 -6.78 3.06 -7.52
C GLY A 171 -6.76 4.35 -6.69
N TYR A 172 -6.50 4.24 -5.39
CA TYR A 172 -6.42 5.43 -4.52
C TYR A 172 -5.25 6.34 -4.83
N ILE A 173 -4.07 5.79 -5.13
CA ILE A 173 -2.92 6.59 -5.57
C ILE A 173 -3.25 7.34 -6.85
N MET A 174 -3.93 6.69 -7.82
CA MET A 174 -4.36 7.38 -9.03
C MET A 174 -5.30 8.53 -8.70
N SER A 175 -6.30 8.34 -7.82
CA SER A 175 -7.20 9.39 -7.33
C SER A 175 -6.46 10.58 -6.68
N ILE A 176 -5.46 10.29 -5.83
CA ILE A 176 -4.61 11.32 -5.21
C ILE A 176 -3.87 12.13 -6.27
N ILE A 177 -3.41 11.48 -7.35
CA ILE A 177 -2.71 12.14 -8.45
C ILE A 177 -3.68 12.95 -9.32
N GLU A 178 -4.91 12.49 -9.53
CA GLU A 178 -5.95 13.27 -10.22
C GLU A 178 -6.22 14.59 -9.50
N GLU A 179 -6.38 14.51 -8.18
CA GLU A 179 -6.59 15.65 -7.30
C GLU A 179 -5.40 16.62 -7.34
N TRP A 180 -4.18 16.12 -7.16
CA TRP A 180 -2.99 16.98 -7.17
C TRP A 180 -2.91 17.78 -8.46
N TYR A 181 -3.04 17.10 -9.60
CA TYR A 181 -2.73 17.66 -10.92
C TYR A 181 -3.94 18.23 -11.66
N GLY A 182 -5.14 18.17 -11.06
CA GLY A 182 -6.38 18.67 -11.67
C GLY A 182 -6.68 18.01 -13.02
N SER A 183 -6.32 16.74 -13.18
CA SER A 183 -6.45 16.01 -14.44
C SER A 183 -7.14 14.68 -14.19
N THR A 184 -8.00 14.23 -15.11
CA THR A 184 -8.70 12.95 -14.99
C THR A 184 -8.10 11.90 -15.92
N VAL A 185 -8.42 10.62 -15.67
CA VAL A 185 -8.14 9.50 -16.59
C VAL A 185 -8.56 9.82 -18.03
N GLU A 186 -9.70 10.48 -18.22
CA GLU A 186 -10.26 10.83 -19.54
C GLU A 186 -9.37 11.83 -20.30
N THR A 187 -8.77 12.78 -19.57
CA THR A 187 -7.90 13.80 -20.17
C THR A 187 -6.48 13.29 -20.46
N SER A 188 -6.00 12.27 -19.75
CA SER A 188 -4.61 11.79 -19.83
C SER A 188 -4.46 10.25 -19.80
N PRO A 189 -5.22 9.49 -20.61
CA PRO A 189 -5.36 8.03 -20.44
C PRO A 189 -4.04 7.27 -20.59
N ARG A 190 -3.14 7.73 -21.46
CA ARG A 190 -1.82 7.11 -21.65
C ARG A 190 -0.98 7.16 -20.39
N MET A 191 -0.94 8.31 -19.74
CA MET A 191 -0.09 8.53 -18.58
C MET A 191 -0.60 7.73 -17.37
N TYR A 192 -1.92 7.62 -17.17
CA TYR A 192 -2.47 6.73 -16.14
C TYR A 192 -2.09 5.28 -16.40
N ARG A 193 -2.20 4.80 -17.65
CA ARG A 193 -1.79 3.43 -18.01
C ARG A 193 -0.31 3.17 -17.73
N ILE A 194 0.57 4.12 -18.03
CA ILE A 194 2.00 4.00 -17.72
C ILE A 194 2.18 3.93 -16.20
N MET A 195 1.65 4.91 -15.48
CA MET A 195 1.82 5.02 -14.03
C MET A 195 1.27 3.81 -13.28
N GLU A 196 0.09 3.33 -13.65
CA GLU A 196 -0.54 2.13 -13.08
C GLU A 196 0.33 0.89 -13.29
N ALA A 197 0.82 0.67 -14.51
CA ALA A 197 1.69 -0.46 -14.80
C ALA A 197 3.00 -0.39 -14.01
N LEU A 198 3.61 0.80 -13.91
CA LEU A 198 4.85 1.01 -13.16
C LEU A 198 4.65 0.82 -11.65
N VAL A 199 3.59 1.38 -11.06
CA VAL A 199 3.28 1.19 -9.64
C VAL A 199 2.97 -0.29 -9.35
N ARG A 200 2.25 -0.98 -10.24
CA ARG A 200 1.98 -2.42 -10.11
C ARG A 200 3.27 -3.24 -10.17
N TYR A 201 4.22 -2.85 -11.02
CA TYR A 201 5.57 -3.43 -11.03
C TYR A 201 6.32 -3.17 -9.72
N LEU A 202 6.26 -1.96 -9.17
CA LEU A 202 6.90 -1.67 -7.87
C LEU A 202 6.31 -2.53 -6.73
N TYR A 203 5.00 -2.76 -6.74
CA TYR A 203 4.36 -3.70 -5.80
C TYR A 203 4.76 -5.16 -6.03
N ALA A 204 5.33 -5.50 -7.18
CA ALA A 204 5.92 -6.82 -7.40
C ALA A 204 7.23 -6.95 -6.60
N GLU A 205 7.97 -5.85 -6.44
CA GLU A 205 9.27 -5.82 -5.75
C GLU A 205 9.16 -5.62 -4.24
N THR A 206 8.13 -4.90 -3.79
CA THR A 206 7.99 -4.51 -2.39
C THR A 206 6.56 -4.17 -2.00
N ASP A 207 6.22 -4.35 -0.73
CA ASP A 207 4.95 -3.88 -0.16
C ASP A 207 4.97 -2.41 0.28
N ALA A 208 6.11 -1.73 0.15
CA ALA A 208 6.26 -0.35 0.57
C ALA A 208 7.02 0.48 -0.48
N PRO A 209 6.56 0.52 -1.74
CA PRO A 209 7.22 1.35 -2.74
C PRO A 209 7.14 2.83 -2.38
N THR A 210 7.97 3.66 -2.97
CA THR A 210 8.06 5.09 -2.68
C THR A 210 7.98 5.90 -3.96
N TRP A 211 7.72 7.21 -3.84
CA TRP A 211 7.85 8.11 -4.98
C TRP A 211 9.27 8.15 -5.56
N VAL A 212 10.30 7.90 -4.75
CA VAL A 212 11.70 7.82 -5.20
C VAL A 212 11.91 6.58 -6.07
N ASP A 213 11.29 5.45 -5.72
CA ASP A 213 11.32 4.23 -6.53
C ASP A 213 10.65 4.45 -7.90
N LEU A 214 9.47 5.07 -7.89
CA LEU A 214 8.73 5.38 -9.13
C LEU A 214 9.50 6.38 -9.99
N HIS A 215 10.06 7.42 -9.38
CA HIS A 215 10.85 8.43 -10.08
C HIS A 215 12.08 7.83 -10.75
N ASP A 216 12.90 7.07 -10.00
CA ASP A 216 14.11 6.45 -10.56
C ASP A 216 13.77 5.48 -11.70
N LEU A 217 12.69 4.70 -11.55
CA LEU A 217 12.20 3.83 -12.62
C LEU A 217 11.80 4.62 -13.88
N VAL A 218 11.03 5.70 -13.72
CA VAL A 218 10.61 6.55 -14.85
C VAL A 218 11.79 7.25 -15.51
N VAL A 219 12.78 7.73 -14.74
CA VAL A 219 14.00 8.33 -15.28
C VAL A 219 14.78 7.33 -16.13
N ARG A 220 14.96 6.10 -15.65
CA ARG A 220 15.68 5.06 -16.40
C ARG A 220 14.96 4.68 -17.70
N LEU A 221 13.64 4.56 -17.64
CA LEU A 221 12.80 4.33 -18.84
C LEU A 221 12.90 5.51 -19.82
N ARG A 222 12.91 6.74 -19.33
CA ARG A 222 13.09 7.96 -20.13
C ARG A 222 14.45 7.99 -20.83
N MET A 223 15.53 7.56 -20.16
CA MET A 223 16.87 7.53 -20.76
C MET A 223 17.02 6.43 -21.84
N GLY A 224 16.13 5.42 -21.84
CA GLY A 224 16.09 4.40 -22.89
C GLY A 224 17.31 3.46 -22.93
N GLU A 225 18.09 3.43 -21.84
CA GLU A 225 19.27 2.58 -21.75
C GLU A 225 18.85 1.10 -21.60
N LYS A 226 19.14 0.28 -22.62
CA LYS A 226 18.78 -1.14 -22.66
C LYS A 226 19.29 -1.92 -21.45
N GLU A 227 20.48 -1.60 -20.95
CA GLU A 227 21.10 -2.24 -19.79
C GLU A 227 20.33 -1.97 -18.50
N THR A 228 19.53 -0.91 -18.48
CA THR A 228 18.79 -0.39 -17.32
C THR A 228 17.32 -0.78 -17.37
N VAL A 229 16.75 -0.87 -18.58
CA VAL A 229 15.35 -1.25 -18.85
C VAL A 229 15.15 -2.77 -18.97
N GLN A 230 16.11 -3.49 -19.53
CA GLN A 230 16.00 -4.94 -19.73
C GLN A 230 15.95 -5.73 -18.40
N PRO A 231 16.71 -5.37 -17.34
CA PRO A 231 16.53 -5.95 -16.00
C PRO A 231 15.12 -5.81 -15.44
N VAL A 232 14.53 -4.62 -15.61
CA VAL A 232 13.15 -4.32 -15.20
C VAL A 232 12.19 -5.22 -15.98
N LEU A 233 12.31 -5.26 -17.30
CA LEU A 233 11.49 -6.11 -18.20
C LEU A 233 11.59 -7.60 -17.92
N ASN A 234 12.80 -8.12 -17.69
CA ASN A 234 13.00 -9.54 -17.43
C ASN A 234 12.35 -9.97 -16.10
N ARG A 235 12.45 -9.11 -15.08
CA ARG A 235 11.90 -9.34 -13.74
C ARG A 235 10.37 -9.30 -13.72
N ILE A 236 9.77 -8.45 -14.54
CA ILE A 236 8.31 -8.41 -14.76
C ILE A 236 7.75 -9.78 -15.18
N GLY A 237 8.49 -10.51 -16.02
CA GLY A 237 8.08 -11.84 -16.50
C GLY A 237 8.10 -12.93 -15.42
N GLU A 238 8.79 -12.70 -14.30
CA GLU A 238 8.98 -13.70 -13.25
C GLU A 238 8.13 -13.47 -12.01
N VAL A 239 7.99 -12.21 -11.57
CA VAL A 239 7.25 -11.89 -10.35
C VAL A 239 5.74 -12.14 -10.54
N LEU A 240 5.28 -12.05 -11.78
CA LEU A 240 3.92 -12.37 -12.14
C LEU A 240 3.84 -13.87 -12.48
N GLY A 241 3.17 -14.66 -11.65
CA GLY A 241 2.88 -16.06 -11.98
C GLY A 241 2.07 -16.20 -13.28
N LYS A 242 2.16 -17.38 -13.92
CA LYS A 242 1.62 -17.73 -15.25
C LYS A 242 0.12 -17.40 -15.53
N ARG A 243 -0.67 -16.97 -14.54
CA ARG A 243 -2.10 -16.64 -14.71
C ARG A 243 -2.43 -15.13 -14.76
N GLN A 244 -1.63 -14.25 -14.16
CA GLN A 244 -1.81 -12.79 -14.23
C GLN A 244 -0.68 -12.08 -15.02
N ALA A 245 0.41 -12.80 -15.32
CA ALA A 245 1.60 -12.26 -15.99
C ALA A 245 1.35 -11.71 -17.39
N GLY A 246 0.52 -12.38 -18.20
CA GLY A 246 0.49 -12.12 -19.63
C GLY A 246 0.10 -10.69 -20.00
N GLU A 247 -0.84 -10.07 -19.30
CA GLU A 247 -1.33 -8.73 -19.64
C GLU A 247 -0.43 -7.62 -19.11
N LEU A 248 -0.02 -7.69 -17.84
CA LEU A 248 0.89 -6.71 -17.26
C LEU A 248 2.28 -6.80 -17.88
N GLN A 249 2.77 -8.01 -18.18
CA GLN A 249 4.03 -8.20 -18.91
C GLN A 249 3.97 -7.56 -20.30
N LYS A 250 2.93 -7.84 -21.09
CA LYS A 250 2.73 -7.20 -22.40
C LYS A 250 2.61 -5.67 -22.29
N ALA A 251 1.92 -5.18 -21.27
CA ALA A 251 1.80 -3.74 -21.03
C ALA A 251 3.16 -3.11 -20.75
N LEU A 252 3.99 -3.75 -19.92
CA LEU A 252 5.30 -3.23 -19.55
C LEU A 252 6.33 -3.39 -20.68
N GLU A 253 6.29 -4.48 -21.45
CA GLU A 253 7.05 -4.62 -22.70
C GLU A 253 6.70 -3.50 -23.69
N SER A 254 5.41 -3.22 -23.86
CA SER A 254 4.94 -2.10 -24.68
C SER A 254 5.40 -0.75 -24.14
N ILE A 255 5.45 -0.56 -22.83
CA ILE A 255 5.91 0.69 -22.18
C ILE A 255 7.41 0.87 -22.38
N ALA A 256 8.21 -0.17 -22.17
CA ALA A 256 9.65 -0.10 -22.36
C ALA A 256 10.07 0.11 -23.83
N ALA A 257 9.24 -0.30 -24.78
CA ALA A 257 9.45 -0.01 -26.20
C ALA A 257 9.06 1.43 -26.60
N MET A 258 8.45 2.21 -25.70
CA MET A 258 8.11 3.61 -25.97
C MET A 258 9.37 4.47 -26.06
N ARG A 259 9.29 5.58 -26.81
CA ARG A 259 10.33 6.60 -26.79
C ARG A 259 10.38 7.30 -25.44
N GLY A 260 11.56 7.79 -25.06
CA GLY A 260 11.79 8.45 -23.77
C GLY A 260 10.82 9.60 -23.48
N GLU A 261 10.44 10.40 -24.48
CA GLU A 261 9.53 11.54 -24.31
C GLU A 261 8.11 11.12 -23.90
N ALA A 262 7.73 9.85 -24.09
CA ALA A 262 6.44 9.34 -23.62
C ALA A 262 6.31 9.35 -22.09
N PHE A 263 7.43 9.40 -21.38
CA PHE A 263 7.51 9.39 -19.91
C PHE A 263 7.52 10.78 -19.28
N ASP A 264 7.79 11.84 -20.05
CA ASP A 264 7.86 13.22 -19.53
C ASP A 264 6.58 13.64 -18.75
N PRO A 265 5.35 13.31 -19.18
CA PRO A 265 4.15 13.64 -18.41
C PRO A 265 4.09 12.95 -17.05
N VAL A 266 4.56 11.71 -16.94
CA VAL A 266 4.63 10.99 -15.66
C VAL A 266 5.73 11.60 -14.80
N LEU A 267 6.90 11.86 -15.38
CA LEU A 267 8.05 12.43 -14.68
C LEU A 267 7.70 13.79 -14.05
N HIS A 268 7.12 14.71 -14.82
CA HIS A 268 6.71 16.03 -14.32
C HIS A 268 5.71 15.96 -13.14
N ARG A 269 4.95 14.85 -13.01
CA ARG A 269 4.00 14.64 -11.91
C ARG A 269 4.58 14.05 -10.64
N ILE A 270 5.73 13.40 -10.72
CA ILE A 270 6.30 12.69 -9.57
C ILE A 270 7.64 13.30 -9.14
N GLU A 271 8.28 14.07 -10.01
CA GLU A 271 9.61 14.64 -9.80
C GLU A 271 9.72 15.41 -8.49
N LYS A 272 8.70 16.21 -8.13
CA LYS A 272 8.71 16.98 -6.88
C LYS A 272 8.81 16.09 -5.63
N PHE A 273 8.19 14.92 -5.62
CA PHE A 273 8.31 13.98 -4.50
C PHE A 273 9.68 13.31 -4.37
N ALA A 274 10.49 13.35 -5.43
CA ALA A 274 11.82 12.76 -5.42
C ALA A 274 12.94 13.82 -5.25
N THR A 275 12.65 15.09 -5.55
CA THR A 275 13.62 16.19 -5.64
C THR A 275 13.42 17.28 -4.59
N ASP A 276 12.18 17.62 -4.22
CA ASP A 276 11.91 18.63 -3.18
C ASP A 276 12.19 18.03 -1.79
N PRO A 277 13.13 18.58 -0.99
CA PRO A 277 13.51 17.98 0.29
C PRO A 277 12.36 17.86 1.30
N PHE A 278 11.37 18.76 1.24
CA PHE A 278 10.23 18.75 2.14
C PHE A 278 9.25 17.63 1.74
N LEU A 279 8.82 17.56 0.48
CA LEU A 279 7.92 16.51 -0.02
C LEU A 279 8.57 15.13 0.04
N LYS A 280 9.85 15.05 -0.31
CA LYS A 280 10.62 13.80 -0.25
C LYS A 280 10.68 13.25 1.17
N ARG A 281 10.96 14.10 2.18
CA ARG A 281 10.94 13.69 3.59
C ARG A 281 9.53 13.29 4.03
N LEU A 282 8.51 14.04 3.61
CA LEU A 282 7.13 13.83 4.06
C LEU A 282 6.49 12.58 3.47
N PHE A 283 6.75 12.26 2.19
CA PHE A 283 6.00 11.24 1.44
C PHE A 283 6.85 10.11 0.85
N SER A 284 8.18 10.22 0.83
CA SER A 284 9.05 9.27 0.11
C SER A 284 9.88 8.36 1.01
N VAL A 285 9.47 8.22 2.27
CA VAL A 285 10.03 7.22 3.19
C VAL A 285 9.47 5.84 2.88
N ARG A 286 10.22 4.77 3.16
CA ARG A 286 9.72 3.40 2.98
C ARG A 286 8.57 3.10 3.93
N HIS A 287 8.79 3.36 5.21
CA HIS A 287 7.83 3.09 6.28
C HIS A 287 7.36 4.39 6.93
N SER A 288 6.05 4.51 7.13
CA SER A 288 5.47 5.68 7.78
C SER A 288 5.96 5.78 9.22
N THR A 289 6.29 6.98 9.68
CA THR A 289 6.66 7.27 11.09
C THR A 289 5.46 7.18 12.04
N ILE A 290 4.25 7.06 11.48
CA ILE A 290 2.99 7.08 12.19
C ILE A 290 2.44 5.65 12.25
N ASP A 291 2.27 5.13 13.45
CA ASP A 291 1.60 3.85 13.68
C ASP A 291 0.09 4.05 13.82
N PHE A 292 -0.64 3.87 12.72
CA PHE A 292 -2.10 3.97 12.73
C PHE A 292 -2.79 2.90 13.58
N GLN A 293 -2.17 1.74 13.83
CA GLN A 293 -2.73 0.72 14.72
C GLN A 293 -2.71 1.20 16.18
N GLU A 294 -1.68 1.94 16.57
CA GLU A 294 -1.64 2.62 17.87
C GLU A 294 -2.70 3.73 17.93
N LEU A 295 -2.82 4.56 16.90
CA LEU A 295 -3.69 5.73 16.91
C LEU A 295 -5.19 5.39 16.97
N VAL A 296 -5.60 4.21 16.51
CA VAL A 296 -7.01 3.77 16.57
C VAL A 296 -7.40 3.12 17.90
N GLN A 297 -6.45 2.92 18.83
CA GLN A 297 -6.73 2.34 20.15
C GLN A 297 -7.65 3.23 21.00
N PRO A 298 -8.44 2.67 21.92
CA PRO A 298 -9.30 3.46 22.81
C PRO A 298 -8.51 4.52 23.59
N GLY A 299 -9.10 5.72 23.73
CA GLY A 299 -8.51 6.84 24.47
C GLY A 299 -7.52 7.68 23.68
N ARG A 300 -7.21 7.30 22.43
CA ARG A 300 -6.26 8.03 21.58
C ARG A 300 -6.92 9.24 20.93
N VAL A 301 -6.17 10.34 20.88
CA VAL A 301 -6.57 11.57 20.17
C VAL A 301 -5.43 11.97 19.24
N THR A 302 -5.71 12.03 17.95
CA THR A 302 -4.77 12.49 16.94
C THR A 302 -5.21 13.84 16.43
N ALA A 303 -4.43 14.90 16.66
CA ALA A 303 -4.66 16.22 16.11
C ALA A 303 -3.71 16.43 14.92
N VAL A 304 -4.28 16.69 13.75
CA VAL A 304 -3.55 16.91 12.50
C VAL A 304 -3.68 18.37 12.11
N ARG A 305 -2.54 19.05 12.00
CA ARG A 305 -2.46 20.41 11.52
C ARG A 305 -1.84 20.41 10.13
N CYS A 306 -2.58 20.96 9.17
CA CYS A 306 -2.11 21.09 7.79
C CYS A 306 -1.92 22.58 7.40
N ALA A 307 -1.57 23.42 8.38
CA ALA A 307 -1.31 24.83 8.16
C ALA A 307 0.11 25.07 7.61
N PHE A 308 0.33 26.26 7.03
CA PHE A 308 1.60 26.71 6.44
C PHE A 308 2.14 25.90 5.25
N VAL A 309 1.41 24.88 4.81
CA VAL A 309 1.67 24.21 3.53
C VAL A 309 0.76 24.79 2.45
N GLY A 310 1.23 24.79 1.20
CA GLY A 310 0.40 25.20 0.06
C GLY A 310 -0.86 24.34 -0.05
N GLU A 311 -1.94 24.91 -0.60
CA GLU A 311 -3.27 24.27 -0.70
C GLU A 311 -3.19 22.85 -1.27
N HIS A 312 -2.45 22.66 -2.35
CA HIS A 312 -2.25 21.34 -2.94
C HIS A 312 -1.63 20.34 -1.95
N ILE A 313 -0.55 20.72 -1.25
CA ILE A 313 0.14 19.90 -0.24
C ILE A 313 -0.81 19.52 0.90
N ARG A 314 -1.66 20.47 1.31
CA ARG A 314 -2.65 20.29 2.36
C ARG A 314 -3.60 19.14 2.06
N GLY A 315 -4.20 19.16 0.86
CA GLY A 315 -5.10 18.12 0.37
C GLY A 315 -4.45 16.75 0.52
N LEU A 316 -3.23 16.58 0.04
CA LEU A 316 -2.55 15.27 0.04
C LEU A 316 -2.18 14.75 1.41
N ILE A 317 -1.81 15.63 2.34
CA ILE A 317 -1.57 15.22 3.74
C ILE A 317 -2.88 14.63 4.29
N MET A 318 -3.98 15.34 4.09
CA MET A 318 -5.30 14.90 4.54
C MET A 318 -5.70 13.60 3.85
N SER A 319 -5.58 13.51 2.52
CA SER A 319 -5.87 12.33 1.70
C SER A 319 -5.05 11.12 2.17
N SER A 320 -3.75 11.30 2.42
CA SER A 320 -2.85 10.23 2.85
C SER A 320 -3.20 9.74 4.26
N ILE A 321 -3.49 10.64 5.20
CA ILE A 321 -3.87 10.28 6.58
C ILE A 321 -5.21 9.54 6.57
N ILE A 322 -6.21 10.06 5.84
CA ILE A 322 -7.53 9.42 5.74
C ILE A 322 -7.42 8.05 5.07
N LEU A 323 -6.60 7.91 4.03
CA LEU A 323 -6.37 6.65 3.35
C LEU A 323 -5.73 5.61 4.26
N LYS A 324 -4.65 5.96 4.97
CA LYS A 324 -4.00 5.06 5.92
C LYS A 324 -4.93 4.69 7.07
N LEU A 325 -5.73 5.65 7.57
CA LEU A 325 -6.75 5.38 8.58
C LEU A 325 -7.81 4.39 8.06
N TRP A 326 -8.32 4.60 6.84
CA TRP A 326 -9.32 3.75 6.21
C TRP A 326 -8.84 2.30 6.09
N PHE A 327 -7.63 2.08 5.59
CA PHE A 327 -7.07 0.74 5.46
C PHE A 327 -6.77 0.08 6.81
N THR A 328 -6.28 0.86 7.79
CA THR A 328 -6.08 0.37 9.16
C THR A 328 -7.38 -0.15 9.75
N ILE A 329 -8.48 0.58 9.53
CA ILE A 329 -9.80 0.22 10.05
C ILE A 329 -10.39 -1.00 9.35
N GLN A 330 -10.24 -1.11 8.02
CA GLN A 330 -10.66 -2.30 7.27
C GLN A 330 -9.88 -3.55 7.71
N HIS A 331 -8.55 -3.44 7.86
CA HIS A 331 -7.72 -4.53 8.36
C HIS A 331 -8.19 -5.00 9.74
N ARG A 332 -8.37 -4.07 10.68
CA ARG A 332 -8.88 -4.36 12.03
C ARG A 332 -10.23 -5.08 11.99
N ALA A 333 -11.12 -4.71 11.08
CA ALA A 333 -12.43 -5.34 10.96
C ALA A 333 -12.39 -6.79 10.45
N GLY A 334 -11.34 -7.17 9.71
CA GLY A 334 -11.07 -8.56 9.36
C GLY A 334 -10.63 -9.42 10.54
N LEU A 335 -10.17 -8.80 11.64
CA LEU A 335 -9.61 -9.48 12.82
C LEU A 335 -10.53 -9.48 14.04
N THR A 336 -11.52 -8.59 14.09
CA THR A 336 -12.34 -8.34 15.29
C THR A 336 -13.83 -8.35 14.97
N LEU A 337 -14.62 -8.89 15.92
CA LEU A 337 -16.08 -8.81 15.88
C LEU A 337 -16.54 -7.36 15.94
N GLU A 338 -17.67 -7.04 15.31
CA GLU A 338 -18.13 -5.65 15.16
C GLU A 338 -18.31 -4.95 16.51
N GLU A 339 -18.84 -5.67 17.50
CA GLU A 339 -19.09 -5.19 18.85
C GLU A 339 -17.83 -4.82 19.63
N GLU A 340 -16.72 -5.49 19.35
CA GLU A 340 -15.42 -5.31 20.01
C GLU A 340 -14.57 -4.23 19.35
N ARG A 341 -14.94 -3.78 18.14
CA ARG A 341 -14.23 -2.71 17.44
C ARG A 341 -14.35 -1.40 18.21
N THR A 342 -13.20 -0.79 18.50
CA THR A 342 -13.10 0.57 19.00
C THR A 342 -13.70 1.55 17.99
N PRO A 343 -14.76 2.32 18.37
CA PRO A 343 -15.23 3.42 17.56
C PRO A 343 -14.12 4.43 17.24
N VAL A 344 -14.01 4.80 15.97
CA VAL A 344 -13.11 5.87 15.51
C VAL A 344 -13.97 7.03 15.01
N ILE A 345 -13.72 8.24 15.51
CA ILE A 345 -14.42 9.44 15.04
C ILE A 345 -13.43 10.37 14.35
N LEU A 346 -13.61 10.56 13.05
CA LEU A 346 -12.82 11.43 12.20
C LEU A 346 -13.52 12.78 12.01
N PHE A 347 -13.01 13.79 12.69
CA PHE A 347 -13.39 15.18 12.54
C PHE A 347 -12.58 15.82 11.42
N VAL A 348 -13.27 16.39 10.43
CA VAL A 348 -12.65 17.11 9.32
C VAL A 348 -13.28 18.49 9.24
N ASP A 349 -12.53 19.51 9.63
CA ASP A 349 -12.93 20.89 9.36
C ASP A 349 -12.63 21.24 7.90
N GLU A 350 -13.44 22.12 7.31
CA GLU A 350 -13.37 22.49 5.89
C GLU A 350 -13.27 21.28 4.95
N PHE A 351 -14.14 20.27 5.12
CA PHE A 351 -14.01 19.00 4.38
C PHE A 351 -14.16 19.14 2.86
N GLN A 352 -14.66 20.27 2.35
CA GLN A 352 -14.73 20.55 0.91
C GLN A 352 -13.35 20.54 0.24
N GLU A 353 -12.26 20.74 1.00
CA GLU A 353 -10.88 20.58 0.53
C GLU A 353 -10.59 19.14 0.06
N LEU A 354 -11.46 18.18 0.41
CA LEU A 354 -11.37 16.76 0.05
C LEU A 354 -12.46 16.33 -0.95
N GLN A 355 -13.23 17.26 -1.52
CA GLN A 355 -14.37 16.90 -2.37
C GLN A 355 -13.97 16.15 -3.65
N SER A 356 -12.75 16.39 -4.13
CA SER A 356 -12.12 15.70 -5.26
C SER A 356 -11.76 14.25 -4.95
N LEU A 357 -11.67 13.88 -3.67
CA LEU A 357 -11.35 12.51 -3.29
C LEU A 357 -12.57 11.60 -3.38
N GLY A 358 -12.51 10.63 -4.30
CA GLY A 358 -13.49 9.55 -4.37
C GLY A 358 -13.69 8.80 -3.05
N ILE A 359 -12.67 8.75 -2.18
CA ILE A 359 -12.74 8.05 -0.89
C ILE A 359 -13.80 8.62 0.05
N LEU A 360 -14.11 9.93 -0.01
CA LEU A 360 -15.08 10.53 0.91
C LEU A 360 -16.48 9.93 0.73
N ARG A 361 -16.89 9.70 -0.52
CA ARG A 361 -18.16 9.05 -0.85
C ARG A 361 -18.18 7.61 -0.35
N THR A 362 -17.08 6.89 -0.53
CA THR A 362 -16.89 5.53 0.01
C THR A 362 -17.00 5.51 1.54
N LEU A 363 -16.35 6.44 2.23
CA LEU A 363 -16.41 6.54 3.69
C LEU A 363 -17.83 6.83 4.17
N LEU A 364 -18.52 7.82 3.58
CA LEU A 364 -19.90 8.15 3.94
C LEU A 364 -20.87 6.95 3.77
N ALA A 365 -20.62 6.11 2.77
CA ALA A 365 -21.46 4.94 2.49
C ALA A 365 -21.11 3.72 3.35
N GLN A 366 -19.82 3.46 3.60
CA GLN A 366 -19.35 2.18 4.14
C GLN A 366 -18.75 2.27 5.54
N ALA A 367 -18.21 3.42 5.97
CA ALA A 367 -17.40 3.53 7.19
C ALA A 367 -18.12 3.06 8.47
N ARG A 368 -19.46 3.18 8.51
CA ARG A 368 -20.26 2.80 9.67
C ARG A 368 -20.15 1.32 10.03
N SER A 369 -20.12 0.41 9.05
CA SER A 369 -19.97 -1.04 9.31
C SER A 369 -18.61 -1.38 9.92
N PHE A 370 -17.63 -0.48 9.77
CA PHE A 370 -16.30 -0.60 10.34
C PHE A 370 -16.14 0.17 11.66
N ARG A 371 -17.22 0.74 12.20
CA ARG A 371 -17.23 1.67 13.34
C ARG A 371 -16.31 2.89 13.16
N LEU A 372 -16.20 3.37 11.94
CA LEU A 372 -15.64 4.68 11.62
C LEU A 372 -16.78 5.66 11.37
N ALA A 373 -16.78 6.76 12.10
CA ALA A 373 -17.73 7.84 11.93
C ALA A 373 -17.04 9.12 11.48
N LEU A 374 -17.71 9.88 10.63
CA LEU A 374 -17.24 11.17 10.14
C LEU A 374 -17.97 12.30 10.86
N TRP A 375 -17.25 13.34 11.22
CA TRP A 375 -17.80 14.62 11.63
C TRP A 375 -17.26 15.69 10.68
N LEU A 376 -18.10 16.08 9.72
CA LEU A 376 -17.70 16.91 8.59
C LEU A 376 -18.24 18.32 8.76
N SER A 377 -17.39 19.34 8.70
CA SER A 377 -17.81 20.75 8.68
C SER A 377 -17.34 21.52 7.46
N HIS A 378 -18.18 22.44 6.98
CA HIS A 378 -17.80 23.41 5.97
C HIS A 378 -18.62 24.70 6.10
N GLN A 379 -18.31 25.70 5.27
CA GLN A 379 -18.89 27.03 5.40
C GLN A 379 -20.15 27.26 4.56
N ASN A 380 -20.16 26.78 3.32
CA ASN A 380 -21.18 27.13 2.32
C ASN A 380 -21.50 25.93 1.41
N LEU A 381 -22.79 25.66 1.17
CA LEU A 381 -23.27 24.52 0.39
C LEU A 381 -22.88 24.58 -1.09
N ALA A 382 -22.64 25.78 -1.63
CA ALA A 382 -22.18 26.01 -2.99
C ALA A 382 -20.73 25.56 -3.22
N GLN A 383 -19.95 25.30 -2.15
CA GLN A 383 -18.61 24.74 -2.27
C GLN A 383 -18.61 23.24 -2.59
N LEU A 384 -19.78 22.58 -2.50
CA LEU A 384 -19.95 21.16 -2.78
C LEU A 384 -20.75 20.95 -4.07
N ASP A 385 -20.34 19.98 -4.87
CA ASP A 385 -21.18 19.50 -5.97
C ASP A 385 -22.50 18.89 -5.46
N ASP A 386 -23.54 18.95 -6.30
CA ASP A 386 -24.90 18.49 -5.93
C ASP A 386 -24.92 17.01 -5.51
N GLU A 387 -24.09 16.19 -6.14
CA GLU A 387 -24.05 14.75 -5.87
C GLU A 387 -23.42 14.46 -4.51
N LEU A 388 -22.35 15.17 -4.15
CA LEU A 388 -21.66 15.06 -2.87
C LEU A 388 -22.57 15.58 -1.77
N LEU A 389 -23.22 16.73 -1.97
CA LEU A 389 -24.17 17.26 -1.01
C LEU A 389 -25.30 16.26 -0.73
N LYS A 390 -25.89 15.68 -1.78
CA LYS A 390 -26.93 14.64 -1.64
C LYS A 390 -26.40 13.42 -0.88
N THR A 391 -25.16 13.01 -1.17
CA THR A 391 -24.52 11.89 -0.50
C THR A 391 -24.31 12.17 0.99
N VAL A 392 -23.77 13.34 1.35
CA VAL A 392 -23.61 13.79 2.74
C VAL A 392 -24.95 13.81 3.46
N LEU A 393 -25.95 14.52 2.91
CA LEU A 393 -27.25 14.66 3.55
C LEU A 393 -27.99 13.33 3.72
N GLY A 394 -27.83 12.38 2.79
CA GLY A 394 -28.45 11.05 2.88
C GLY A 394 -27.75 10.11 3.87
N ASN A 395 -26.48 10.35 4.18
CA ASN A 395 -25.61 9.45 4.95
C ASN A 395 -25.28 9.95 6.37
N THR A 396 -25.74 11.14 6.76
CA THR A 396 -25.53 11.68 8.10
C THR A 396 -26.75 11.50 8.98
N ALA A 397 -26.59 10.91 10.16
CA ALA A 397 -27.68 10.78 11.13
C ALA A 397 -27.94 12.09 11.89
N ALA A 398 -26.95 12.98 12.02
CA ALA A 398 -27.15 14.30 12.60
C ALA A 398 -26.64 15.39 11.66
N GLN A 399 -27.45 16.43 11.50
CA GLN A 399 -27.17 17.60 10.67
C GLN A 399 -27.32 18.84 11.55
N ILE A 400 -26.30 19.67 11.57
CA ILE A 400 -26.20 20.84 12.43
C ILE A 400 -25.94 22.05 11.54
N ALA A 401 -26.83 23.03 11.55
CA ALA A 401 -26.69 24.25 10.79
C ALA A 401 -26.52 25.43 11.75
N GLY A 402 -25.43 26.18 11.60
CA GLY A 402 -25.30 27.52 12.16
C GLY A 402 -25.99 28.56 11.28
N ALA A 403 -25.69 29.83 11.51
CA ALA A 403 -26.19 30.89 10.65
C ALA A 403 -25.68 30.73 9.20
N LEU A 404 -26.56 30.93 8.22
CA LEU A 404 -26.28 30.76 6.78
C LEU A 404 -26.75 31.98 5.97
N GLY A 405 -26.17 32.16 4.78
CA GLY A 405 -26.70 33.11 3.79
C GLY A 405 -28.03 32.63 3.20
N GLY A 406 -28.80 33.54 2.60
CA GLY A 406 -30.17 33.25 2.12
C GLY A 406 -30.26 32.08 1.14
N GLU A 407 -29.36 31.99 0.15
CA GLU A 407 -29.39 30.91 -0.84
C GLU A 407 -29.04 29.55 -0.21
N ASP A 408 -28.01 29.49 0.63
CA ASP A 408 -27.64 28.28 1.36
C ASP A 408 -28.74 27.83 2.32
N ALA A 409 -29.33 28.78 3.06
CA ALA A 409 -30.41 28.52 3.99
C ALA A 409 -31.64 27.93 3.26
N ARG A 410 -32.01 28.52 2.11
CA ARG A 410 -33.09 28.02 1.26
C ARG A 410 -32.83 26.62 0.75
N ARG A 411 -31.63 26.37 0.22
CA ARG A 411 -31.23 25.07 -0.32
C ARG A 411 -31.23 24.00 0.77
N LEU A 412 -30.70 24.31 1.96
CA LEU A 412 -30.73 23.38 3.09
C LEU A 412 -32.15 23.12 3.59
N ALA A 413 -32.96 24.17 3.76
CA ALA A 413 -34.32 24.08 4.27
C ALA A 413 -35.20 23.19 3.41
N ARG A 414 -35.14 23.35 2.07
CA ARG A 414 -35.85 22.48 1.11
C ARG A 414 -35.44 21.01 1.21
N ASN A 415 -34.17 20.73 1.52
CA ASN A 415 -33.68 19.36 1.68
C ASN A 415 -34.02 18.77 3.06
N TRP A 416 -34.10 19.60 4.10
CA TRP A 416 -34.41 19.17 5.46
C TRP A 416 -35.89 18.84 5.62
N ASP A 417 -36.74 19.77 5.22
CA ASP A 417 -38.18 19.63 5.30
C ASP A 417 -38.86 20.58 4.28
N PRO A 418 -39.31 20.06 3.13
CA PRO A 418 -40.02 20.86 2.14
C PRO A 418 -41.29 21.53 2.66
N GLN A 419 -41.96 20.98 3.67
CA GLN A 419 -43.22 21.52 4.20
C GLN A 419 -42.98 22.76 5.07
N PHE A 420 -41.88 22.77 5.82
CA PHE A 420 -41.51 23.87 6.72
C PHE A 420 -40.31 24.68 6.21
N ALA A 421 -40.04 24.62 4.90
CA ALA A 421 -38.82 25.18 4.32
C ALA A 421 -38.69 26.70 4.55
N GLU A 422 -39.77 27.47 4.44
CA GLU A 422 -39.73 28.93 4.65
C GLU A 422 -39.40 29.30 6.10
N GLU A 423 -39.94 28.55 7.07
CA GLU A 423 -39.68 28.78 8.49
C GLU A 423 -38.24 28.42 8.86
N ILE A 424 -37.72 27.31 8.33
CA ILE A 424 -36.34 26.88 8.50
C ILE A 424 -35.39 27.90 7.84
N GLU A 425 -35.64 28.32 6.60
CA GLU A 425 -34.85 29.34 5.89
C GLU A 425 -34.76 30.62 6.70
N ARG A 426 -35.91 31.18 7.13
CA ARG A 426 -35.96 32.41 7.93
C ARG A 426 -35.15 32.27 9.22
N THR A 427 -35.26 31.12 9.89
CA THR A 427 -34.53 30.87 11.14
C THR A 427 -33.03 30.79 10.90
N LEU A 428 -32.58 30.03 9.90
CA LEU A 428 -31.16 29.87 9.58
C LEU A 428 -30.48 31.19 9.17
N VAL A 429 -31.21 32.11 8.52
CA VAL A 429 -30.70 33.43 8.13
C VAL A 429 -30.59 34.39 9.32
N THR A 430 -31.53 34.34 10.26
CA THR A 430 -31.64 35.32 11.36
C THR A 430 -31.03 34.86 12.68
N MET A 431 -30.67 33.58 12.79
CA MET A 431 -30.16 32.98 14.02
C MET A 431 -28.82 33.62 14.47
N PRO A 432 -28.66 33.93 15.77
CA PRO A 432 -27.40 34.47 16.28
C PRO A 432 -26.27 33.44 16.21
N PHE A 433 -25.02 33.92 16.21
CA PHE A 433 -23.85 33.06 16.28
C PHE A 433 -23.84 32.25 17.58
N TYR A 434 -23.23 31.07 17.55
CA TYR A 434 -23.25 30.10 18.64
C TYR A 434 -24.63 29.53 18.98
N THR A 435 -25.61 29.73 18.10
CA THR A 435 -26.85 28.95 18.09
C THR A 435 -26.86 28.08 16.84
N PHE A 436 -27.36 26.87 16.98
CA PHE A 436 -27.40 25.87 15.93
C PHE A 436 -28.81 25.29 15.81
N MET A 437 -29.28 25.10 14.59
CA MET A 437 -30.43 24.24 14.32
C MET A 437 -29.93 22.81 14.09
N VAL A 438 -30.53 21.85 14.77
CA VAL A 438 -30.13 20.45 14.76
C VAL A 438 -31.27 19.60 14.24
N ARG A 439 -30.99 18.82 13.19
CA ARG A 439 -31.87 17.79 12.63
C ARG A 439 -31.23 16.43 12.88
N GLU A 440 -31.95 15.57 13.57
CA GLU A 440 -31.52 14.20 13.89
C GLU A 440 -32.41 13.20 13.17
N ARG A 441 -31.84 12.25 12.44
CA ARG A 441 -32.57 11.16 11.82
C ARG A 441 -33.11 10.23 12.90
N ALA A 442 -34.41 9.96 12.87
CA ALA A 442 -34.99 8.93 13.73
C ALA A 442 -34.47 7.55 13.32
N PHE A 443 -33.94 6.79 14.29
CA PHE A 443 -33.61 5.38 14.10
C PHE A 443 -34.84 4.47 14.22
N THR A 444 -35.85 4.92 14.98
CA THR A 444 -37.12 4.23 15.21
C THR A 444 -38.22 5.27 15.46
N GLY A 445 -39.42 5.07 14.93
CA GLY A 445 -40.55 5.98 15.14
C GLY A 445 -40.55 7.18 14.17
N GLU A 446 -41.32 8.22 14.53
CA GLU A 446 -41.49 9.40 13.70
C GLU A 446 -40.27 10.33 13.74
N GLN A 447 -40.03 10.99 12.62
CA GLN A 447 -38.95 11.97 12.46
C GLN A 447 -39.28 13.23 13.26
N ALA A 448 -38.44 13.58 14.24
CA ALA A 448 -38.62 14.82 15.00
C ALA A 448 -38.29 16.04 14.14
N PRO A 449 -38.99 17.18 14.34
CA PRO A 449 -38.68 18.42 13.65
C PRO A 449 -37.30 18.95 14.07
N PRO A 450 -36.62 19.73 13.20
CA PRO A 450 -35.39 20.41 13.57
C PRO A 450 -35.58 21.30 14.79
N ARG A 451 -34.60 21.32 15.70
CA ARG A 451 -34.67 22.11 16.95
C ARG A 451 -33.49 23.06 17.08
N LEU A 452 -33.72 24.19 17.75
CA LEU A 452 -32.66 25.13 18.08
C LEU A 452 -31.93 24.69 19.35
N VAL A 453 -30.61 24.78 19.32
CA VAL A 453 -29.72 24.49 20.44
C VAL A 453 -28.65 25.56 20.54
N GLN A 454 -28.44 26.06 21.74
CA GLN A 454 -27.34 26.97 22.03
C GLN A 454 -26.06 26.17 22.25
N ALA A 455 -24.96 26.59 21.62
CA ALA A 455 -23.65 25.98 21.80
C ALA A 455 -23.10 26.28 23.19
N ALA A 456 -22.37 25.32 23.75
CA ALA A 456 -21.50 25.61 24.88
C ALA A 456 -20.42 26.62 24.46
N GLY A 457 -19.95 27.42 25.42
CA GLY A 457 -18.74 28.22 25.24
C GLY A 457 -17.52 27.35 24.89
N PRO A 458 -16.38 27.97 24.51
CA PRO A 458 -15.16 27.21 24.28
C PRO A 458 -14.79 26.37 25.51
N PRO A 459 -14.22 25.17 25.33
CA PRO A 459 -13.74 24.37 26.44
C PRO A 459 -12.78 25.17 27.33
N LYS A 460 -12.74 24.83 28.62
CA LYS A 460 -11.79 25.47 29.55
C LYS A 460 -10.37 25.16 29.11
N LEU A 461 -9.54 26.20 29.00
CA LEU A 461 -8.10 26.05 28.82
C LEU A 461 -7.51 25.41 30.09
N ARG A 462 -6.88 24.26 29.93
CA ARG A 462 -6.27 23.48 31.03
C ARG A 462 -4.76 23.67 31.10
N ARG A 463 -4.14 24.17 30.03
CA ARG A 463 -2.70 24.40 29.94
C ARG A 463 -2.31 25.67 29.19
N GLY A 464 -1.10 26.15 29.51
CA GLY A 464 -0.48 27.32 28.90
C GLY A 464 0.24 26.99 27.58
N PRO A 465 0.67 28.02 26.81
CA PRO A 465 1.39 27.84 25.55
C PRO A 465 2.70 27.05 25.71
N LYS A 466 3.49 27.31 26.77
CA LYS A 466 4.78 26.64 26.99
C LYS A 466 4.68 25.12 27.10
N GLU A 467 3.67 24.61 27.82
CA GLU A 467 3.44 23.16 27.96
C GLU A 467 3.08 22.52 26.61
N VAL A 468 2.34 23.24 25.77
CA VAL A 468 2.01 22.77 24.41
C VAL A 468 3.24 22.78 23.51
N GLU A 469 4.09 23.81 23.59
CA GLU A 469 5.36 23.86 22.85
C GLU A 469 6.29 22.71 23.22
N GLU A 470 6.39 22.39 24.52
CA GLU A 470 7.18 21.25 25.00
C GLU A 470 6.63 19.92 24.48
N PHE A 471 5.31 19.70 24.54
CA PHE A 471 4.68 18.52 23.97
C PHE A 471 4.89 18.38 22.44
N ILE A 472 4.82 19.49 21.70
CA ILE A 472 5.10 19.49 20.25
C ILE A 472 6.56 19.13 19.98
N ARG A 473 7.49 19.60 20.81
CA ARG A 473 8.91 19.23 20.72
C ARG A 473 9.12 17.72 20.96
N GLU A 474 8.47 17.15 21.97
CA GLU A 474 8.51 15.70 22.22
C GLU A 474 7.94 14.89 21.04
N CYS A 475 6.81 15.35 20.46
CA CYS A 475 6.25 14.76 19.25
C CYS A 475 7.24 14.81 18.09
N LYS A 476 7.95 15.92 17.92
CA LYS A 476 8.97 16.08 16.88
C LYS A 476 10.12 15.08 17.06
N GLU A 477 10.67 14.95 18.27
CA GLU A 477 11.74 13.99 18.56
C GLU A 477 11.34 12.54 18.29
N ARG A 478 10.05 12.21 18.51
CA ARG A 478 9.50 10.88 18.20
C ARG A 478 9.31 10.65 16.70
N LEU A 479 8.80 11.64 15.97
CA LEU A 479 8.35 11.50 14.58
C LEU A 479 9.45 11.78 13.54
N SER A 480 10.46 12.60 13.84
CA SER A 480 11.48 13.02 12.87
C SER A 480 12.61 12.01 12.63
N LYS A 481 12.35 10.71 12.82
CA LYS A 481 13.38 9.65 12.79
C LYS A 481 13.52 8.95 11.44
N ALA A 482 12.58 9.13 10.52
CA ALA A 482 12.64 8.43 9.24
C ALA A 482 13.65 9.09 8.30
N GLU A 483 14.51 8.25 7.73
CA GLU A 483 15.40 8.61 6.64
C GLU A 483 14.78 8.18 5.32
N VAL A 484 15.05 8.96 4.27
CA VAL A 484 14.64 8.60 2.92
C VAL A 484 15.67 7.63 2.37
N GLU A 485 15.24 6.39 2.16
CA GLU A 485 16.08 5.35 1.58
C GLU A 485 16.33 5.61 0.08
N PRO A 486 17.49 5.17 -0.46
CA PRO A 486 17.70 5.10 -1.90
C PRO A 486 16.64 4.23 -2.59
N SER A 487 16.41 4.45 -3.89
CA SER A 487 15.48 3.62 -4.66
C SER A 487 15.91 2.14 -4.64
N PHE A 488 14.95 1.21 -4.80
CA PHE A 488 15.25 -0.22 -4.89
C PHE A 488 16.25 -0.55 -6.02
N LEU A 489 16.21 0.19 -7.14
CA LEU A 489 17.15 0.02 -8.25
C LEU A 489 18.54 0.56 -7.91
N GLU A 490 18.66 1.67 -7.18
CA GLU A 490 19.93 2.16 -6.68
C GLU A 490 20.53 1.19 -5.64
N GLN A 491 19.70 0.66 -4.75
CA GLN A 491 20.11 -0.36 -3.80
C GLN A 491 20.59 -1.63 -4.53
N ALA A 492 19.88 -2.07 -5.57
CA ALA A 492 20.28 -3.20 -6.39
C ALA A 492 21.60 -2.92 -7.15
N ALA A 493 21.78 -1.71 -7.67
CA ALA A 493 23.03 -1.31 -8.34
C ALA A 493 24.22 -1.30 -7.35
N LYS A 494 24.04 -0.75 -6.14
CA LYS A 494 25.07 -0.79 -5.08
C LYS A 494 25.37 -2.22 -4.63
N ALA A 495 24.35 -3.07 -4.52
CA ALA A 495 24.56 -4.49 -4.22
C ALA A 495 25.36 -5.17 -5.34
N MET A 496 25.04 -4.86 -6.61
CA MET A 496 25.78 -5.33 -7.78
C MET A 496 27.24 -4.91 -7.75
N GLU A 497 27.56 -3.66 -7.44
CA GLU A 497 28.92 -3.17 -7.29
C GLU A 497 29.72 -3.97 -6.24
N LYS A 498 29.07 -4.38 -5.14
CA LYS A 498 29.72 -5.14 -4.07
C LYS A 498 30.07 -6.57 -4.46
N TRP A 499 29.30 -7.26 -5.29
CA TRP A 499 29.67 -8.61 -5.70
C TRP A 499 30.40 -8.63 -7.05
N SER A 500 30.22 -7.62 -7.90
CA SER A 500 30.85 -7.57 -9.23
C SER A 500 32.38 -7.46 -9.17
N ARG A 501 32.94 -6.93 -8.08
CA ARG A 501 34.39 -6.95 -7.80
C ARG A 501 35.01 -8.36 -7.73
N PHE A 502 34.18 -9.38 -7.51
CA PHE A 502 34.60 -10.78 -7.48
C PHE A 502 34.56 -11.45 -8.85
N LEU A 503 33.99 -10.78 -9.86
CA LEU A 503 33.97 -11.31 -11.22
C LEU A 503 35.40 -11.37 -11.77
N PRO A 504 35.78 -12.47 -12.45
CA PRO A 504 37.03 -12.53 -13.20
C PRO A 504 37.03 -11.64 -14.46
N THR A 505 35.90 -10.98 -14.74
CA THR A 505 35.71 -10.12 -15.89
C THR A 505 35.28 -8.71 -15.47
N PRO A 506 35.62 -7.66 -16.24
CA PRO A 506 35.30 -6.27 -15.89
C PRO A 506 33.81 -5.99 -15.65
N ARG A 507 32.93 -6.74 -16.31
CA ARG A 507 31.49 -6.73 -16.05
C ARG A 507 30.87 -8.10 -16.27
N LEU A 508 29.72 -8.32 -15.63
CA LEU A 508 28.90 -9.50 -15.91
C LEU A 508 28.53 -9.50 -17.41
N PRO A 509 28.65 -10.64 -18.11
CA PRO A 509 28.09 -10.79 -19.45
C PRO A 509 26.58 -10.47 -19.44
N THR A 510 26.02 -9.97 -20.54
CA THR A 510 24.56 -9.95 -20.68
C THR A 510 24.02 -11.37 -20.86
N SER A 511 22.72 -11.58 -20.63
CA SER A 511 22.10 -12.90 -20.88
C SER A 511 22.29 -13.35 -22.33
N THR A 512 22.20 -12.40 -23.28
CA THR A 512 22.38 -12.63 -24.71
C THR A 512 23.84 -13.01 -25.03
N GLU A 513 24.80 -12.23 -24.53
CA GLU A 513 26.24 -12.55 -24.64
C GLU A 513 26.55 -13.93 -24.07
N TRP A 514 26.03 -14.24 -22.88
CA TRP A 514 26.29 -15.50 -22.20
C TRP A 514 25.71 -16.70 -22.94
N ARG A 515 24.46 -16.61 -23.40
CA ARG A 515 23.82 -17.68 -24.18
C ARG A 515 24.52 -17.94 -25.52
N LEU A 516 24.98 -16.90 -26.20
CA LEU A 516 25.82 -17.04 -27.40
C LEU A 516 27.16 -17.71 -27.05
N PHE A 517 27.77 -17.31 -25.94
CA PHE A 517 29.03 -17.85 -25.48
C PHE A 517 28.94 -19.34 -25.07
N LEU A 518 27.83 -19.76 -24.46
CA LEU A 518 27.59 -21.18 -24.13
C LEU A 518 27.45 -22.09 -25.37
N ALA A 519 27.20 -21.54 -26.57
CA ALA A 519 27.20 -22.33 -27.80
C ALA A 519 28.56 -22.99 -28.07
N PHE A 520 29.66 -22.36 -27.67
CA PHE A 520 31.01 -22.92 -27.78
C PHE A 520 31.18 -24.18 -26.94
N ARG A 521 30.60 -24.24 -25.74
CA ARG A 521 30.61 -25.44 -24.88
C ARG A 521 29.87 -26.61 -25.51
N LYS A 522 28.76 -26.35 -26.21
CA LYS A 522 27.97 -27.39 -26.89
C LYS A 522 28.73 -28.04 -28.05
N VAL A 523 29.59 -27.28 -28.72
CA VAL A 523 30.36 -27.74 -29.89
C VAL A 523 31.75 -28.25 -29.51
N GLY A 524 32.36 -27.72 -28.44
CA GLY A 524 33.71 -28.09 -28.01
C GLY A 524 34.82 -27.54 -28.92
N GLY A 525 34.60 -26.39 -29.58
CA GLY A 525 35.56 -25.82 -30.52
C GLY A 525 35.05 -24.59 -31.27
N SER A 526 35.60 -24.34 -32.46
CA SER A 526 35.26 -23.15 -33.25
C SER A 526 33.85 -23.21 -33.87
N LEU A 527 33.14 -22.09 -33.91
CA LEU A 527 31.81 -21.98 -34.53
C LEU A 527 31.63 -20.66 -35.29
N SER A 528 30.68 -20.63 -36.22
CA SER A 528 30.29 -19.41 -36.94
C SER A 528 29.20 -18.64 -36.17
N TYR A 529 29.09 -17.33 -36.39
CA TYR A 529 27.98 -16.52 -35.84
C TYR A 529 26.62 -17.15 -36.11
N THR A 530 26.38 -17.62 -37.35
CA THR A 530 25.14 -18.30 -37.72
C THR A 530 24.89 -19.52 -36.84
N LYS A 531 25.92 -20.34 -36.60
CA LYS A 531 25.78 -21.54 -35.77
C LYS A 531 25.57 -21.21 -34.29
N ALA A 532 26.17 -20.12 -33.80
CA ALA A 532 25.92 -19.61 -32.46
C ALA A 532 24.44 -19.26 -32.27
N CYS A 533 23.89 -18.46 -33.19
CA CYS A 533 22.49 -18.05 -33.18
C CYS A 533 21.54 -19.26 -33.21
N GLU A 534 21.82 -20.26 -34.05
CA GLU A 534 21.04 -21.51 -34.09
C GLU A 534 21.06 -22.25 -32.74
N LEU A 535 22.24 -22.50 -32.17
CA LEU A 535 22.40 -23.26 -30.93
C LEU A 535 21.86 -22.54 -29.69
N SER A 536 21.75 -21.22 -29.77
CA SER A 536 21.19 -20.34 -28.74
C SER A 536 19.73 -19.98 -29.01
N ALA A 537 19.12 -20.50 -30.08
CA ALA A 537 17.75 -20.20 -30.52
C ALA A 537 17.47 -18.69 -30.68
N MET A 538 18.43 -17.95 -31.24
CA MET A 538 18.38 -16.49 -31.42
C MET A 538 18.24 -16.10 -32.89
N ASN A 539 17.56 -14.99 -33.16
CA ASN A 539 17.44 -14.46 -34.51
C ASN A 539 18.72 -13.70 -34.91
N ARG A 540 19.43 -14.22 -35.91
CA ARG A 540 20.67 -13.61 -36.44
C ARG A 540 20.51 -12.18 -36.97
N GLY A 541 19.29 -11.79 -37.35
CA GLY A 541 18.96 -10.47 -37.88
C GLY A 541 18.63 -9.44 -36.80
N ASP A 542 18.55 -9.84 -35.54
CA ASP A 542 18.32 -8.94 -34.42
C ASP A 542 19.58 -8.12 -34.14
N ASN A 543 19.43 -6.79 -34.07
CA ASN A 543 20.52 -5.88 -33.76
C ASN A 543 21.13 -6.17 -32.38
N GLU A 544 20.33 -6.59 -31.39
CA GLU A 544 20.85 -6.93 -30.06
C GLU A 544 21.79 -8.14 -30.11
N VAL A 545 21.39 -9.20 -30.83
CA VAL A 545 22.18 -10.43 -30.98
C VAL A 545 23.50 -10.13 -31.70
N ARG A 546 23.46 -9.26 -32.71
CA ARG A 546 24.67 -8.82 -33.43
C ARG A 546 25.61 -8.02 -32.53
N THR A 547 25.08 -7.04 -31.80
CA THR A 547 25.86 -6.23 -30.85
C THR A 547 26.46 -7.12 -29.74
N ALA A 548 25.70 -8.08 -29.22
CA ALA A 548 26.20 -9.02 -28.21
C ALA A 548 27.37 -9.87 -28.76
N TRP A 549 27.28 -10.33 -30.00
CA TRP A 549 28.38 -11.06 -30.65
C TRP A 549 29.63 -10.20 -30.86
N GLU A 550 29.45 -8.96 -31.31
CA GLU A 550 30.53 -7.97 -31.46
C GLU A 550 31.18 -7.63 -30.11
N ASN A 551 30.41 -7.54 -29.03
CA ASN A 551 30.90 -7.31 -27.67
C ASN A 551 31.76 -8.47 -27.17
N LEU A 552 31.37 -9.73 -27.42
CA LEU A 552 32.17 -10.90 -27.04
C LEU A 552 33.56 -10.85 -27.68
N TYR A 553 33.64 -10.41 -28.93
CA TYR A 553 34.92 -10.23 -29.63
C TYR A 553 35.72 -9.05 -29.07
N THR A 554 35.08 -7.89 -28.90
CA THR A 554 35.72 -6.66 -28.38
C THR A 554 36.24 -6.85 -26.96
N GLN A 555 35.56 -7.66 -26.15
CA GLN A 555 35.98 -8.03 -24.79
C GLN A 555 37.04 -9.15 -24.77
N LEU A 556 37.59 -9.51 -25.93
CA LEU A 556 38.58 -10.57 -26.10
C LEU A 556 38.11 -11.90 -25.51
N ARG A 557 36.81 -12.19 -25.49
CA ARG A 557 36.27 -13.50 -25.03
C ARG A 557 36.27 -14.53 -26.15
N VAL A 558 36.15 -14.09 -27.39
CA VAL A 558 36.30 -14.92 -28.58
C VAL A 558 37.34 -14.32 -29.53
N THR A 559 38.04 -15.16 -30.27
CA THR A 559 39.01 -14.77 -31.30
C THR A 559 38.64 -15.40 -32.63
N VAL A 560 39.03 -14.75 -33.73
CA VAL A 560 38.85 -15.27 -35.09
C VAL A 560 39.91 -16.33 -35.37
N VAL A 561 39.49 -17.44 -35.99
CA VAL A 561 40.36 -18.61 -36.28
C VAL A 561 40.50 -18.85 -37.78
N LYS A 562 39.50 -18.46 -38.57
CA LYS A 562 39.56 -18.48 -40.04
C LYS A 562 39.29 -17.08 -40.57
N ALA A 563 40.28 -16.56 -41.28
CA ALA A 563 40.20 -15.26 -41.96
C ALA A 563 39.08 -15.23 -43.00
N SER A 564 38.75 -14.00 -43.37
CA SER A 564 37.49 -13.52 -43.92
C SER A 564 36.88 -14.32 -45.07
N ASP A 565 35.56 -14.26 -45.19
CA ASP A 565 34.88 -14.52 -46.46
C ASP A 565 35.25 -13.47 -47.52
N GLU A 566 34.75 -13.69 -48.73
CA GLU A 566 34.89 -12.83 -49.92
C GLU A 566 34.45 -11.36 -49.71
N HIS A 567 33.80 -11.04 -48.58
CA HIS A 567 33.35 -9.70 -48.20
C HIS A 567 34.05 -9.16 -46.94
N GLY A 568 35.11 -9.81 -46.47
CA GLY A 568 35.89 -9.35 -45.32
C GLY A 568 35.39 -9.81 -43.95
N LYS A 569 34.33 -10.63 -43.85
CA LYS A 569 33.76 -11.07 -42.55
C LYS A 569 34.36 -12.37 -42.02
N PRO A 570 34.65 -12.50 -40.71
CA PRO A 570 35.24 -13.73 -40.18
C PRO A 570 34.35 -14.96 -40.40
N ARG A 571 34.94 -16.12 -40.71
CA ARG A 571 34.19 -17.36 -40.98
C ARG A 571 33.98 -18.26 -39.75
N ALA A 572 34.91 -18.21 -38.80
CA ALA A 572 34.84 -19.01 -37.59
C ALA A 572 35.55 -18.30 -36.42
N TRP A 573 34.93 -18.39 -35.25
CA TRP A 573 35.43 -17.87 -33.99
C TRP A 573 35.69 -19.04 -33.05
N GLN A 574 36.54 -18.86 -32.05
CA GLN A 574 36.73 -19.79 -30.93
C GLN A 574 36.88 -18.99 -29.63
N PRO A 575 36.69 -19.61 -28.45
CA PRO A 575 36.99 -18.95 -27.18
C PRO A 575 38.47 -18.54 -27.15
N SER A 576 38.74 -17.31 -26.70
CA SER A 576 40.12 -16.89 -26.43
C SER A 576 40.64 -17.59 -25.16
N LYS A 577 41.90 -17.37 -24.76
CA LYS A 577 42.39 -17.84 -23.45
C LYS A 577 41.54 -17.35 -22.27
N LEU A 578 41.02 -16.12 -22.36
CA LEU A 578 40.15 -15.52 -21.34
C LEU A 578 38.75 -16.16 -21.38
N GLY A 579 38.24 -16.45 -22.58
CA GLY A 579 36.98 -17.18 -22.76
C GLY A 579 37.05 -18.64 -22.28
N GLU A 580 38.14 -19.34 -22.60
CA GLU A 580 38.38 -20.73 -22.14
C GLU A 580 38.33 -20.84 -20.62
N GLY A 581 38.88 -19.87 -19.89
CA GLY A 581 38.80 -19.84 -18.42
C GLY A 581 37.38 -19.74 -17.86
N LEU A 582 36.40 -19.25 -18.65
CA LEU A 582 34.99 -19.19 -18.25
C LEU A 582 34.22 -20.48 -18.61
N LEU A 583 34.59 -21.16 -19.70
CA LEU A 583 33.98 -22.43 -20.11
C LEU A 583 34.57 -23.63 -19.36
N HIS A 584 35.83 -23.51 -18.96
CA HIS A 584 36.61 -24.53 -18.28
C HIS A 584 37.39 -23.90 -17.12
N PRO A 585 36.70 -23.42 -16.06
CA PRO A 585 37.36 -22.82 -14.92
C PRO A 585 38.26 -23.83 -14.20
N LYS A 586 39.37 -23.33 -13.66
CA LYS A 586 40.27 -24.11 -12.83
C LYS A 586 39.83 -24.00 -11.38
N PHE A 587 39.54 -25.13 -10.73
CA PHE A 587 39.11 -25.20 -9.33
C PHE A 587 40.29 -25.35 -8.35
N ALA A 588 41.53 -25.29 -8.83
CA ALA A 588 42.72 -25.54 -8.00
C ALA A 588 42.87 -24.57 -6.79
N SER A 589 42.17 -23.44 -6.80
CA SER A 589 42.10 -22.49 -5.68
C SER A 589 41.06 -22.86 -4.61
N ILE A 590 40.21 -23.86 -4.84
CA ILE A 590 39.12 -24.27 -3.95
C ILE A 590 39.52 -25.59 -3.28
N GLY A 591 40.20 -25.47 -2.14
CA GLY A 591 40.51 -26.58 -1.24
C GLY A 591 41.17 -27.82 -1.87
N GLY A 592 40.96 -28.96 -1.22
CA GLY A 592 41.46 -30.28 -1.64
C GLY A 592 40.63 -30.93 -2.75
N GLU A 593 41.01 -32.13 -3.17
CA GLU A 593 40.42 -32.82 -4.33
C GLU A 593 38.89 -33.03 -4.24
N GLU A 594 38.36 -33.29 -3.04
CA GLU A 594 36.90 -33.41 -2.82
C GLU A 594 36.17 -32.07 -2.99
N ALA A 595 36.71 -30.99 -2.43
CA ALA A 595 36.18 -29.63 -2.60
C ALA A 595 36.17 -29.24 -4.09
N GLN A 596 37.23 -29.56 -4.83
CA GLN A 596 37.30 -29.30 -6.27
C GLN A 596 36.23 -30.08 -7.06
N ARG A 597 35.94 -31.34 -6.69
CA ARG A 597 34.87 -32.13 -7.30
C ARG A 597 33.48 -31.56 -7.01
N LEU A 598 33.23 -31.14 -5.77
CA LEU A 598 31.98 -30.49 -5.37
C LEU A 598 31.81 -29.16 -6.12
N ALA A 599 32.85 -28.32 -6.17
CA ALA A 599 32.84 -27.05 -6.90
C ALA A 599 32.58 -27.24 -8.40
N HIS A 600 33.19 -28.24 -9.02
CA HIS A 600 32.91 -28.57 -10.42
C HIS A 600 31.47 -29.05 -10.65
N THR A 601 30.90 -29.79 -9.70
CA THR A 601 29.50 -30.24 -9.75
C THR A 601 28.53 -29.07 -9.60
N ALA A 602 28.79 -28.18 -8.64
CA ALA A 602 28.05 -26.94 -8.44
C ALA A 602 28.10 -26.05 -9.68
N TRP A 603 29.29 -25.80 -10.22
CA TRP A 603 29.47 -25.03 -11.46
C TRP A 603 28.65 -25.62 -12.61
N ARG A 604 28.73 -26.93 -12.85
CA ARG A 604 27.97 -27.60 -13.90
C ARG A 604 26.47 -27.40 -13.73
N HIS A 605 25.95 -27.53 -12.51
CA HIS A 605 24.53 -27.33 -12.19
C HIS A 605 24.00 -25.97 -12.66
N TYR A 606 24.77 -24.90 -12.43
CA TYR A 606 24.36 -23.54 -12.84
C TYR A 606 24.49 -23.34 -14.36
N ILE A 607 25.59 -23.77 -14.96
CA ILE A 607 25.83 -23.56 -16.40
C ILE A 607 24.80 -24.33 -17.24
N ASP A 608 24.41 -25.54 -16.82
CA ASP A 608 23.41 -26.35 -17.52
C ASP A 608 22.01 -25.70 -17.50
N GLN A 609 21.75 -24.83 -16.51
CA GLN A 609 20.54 -23.99 -16.43
C GLN A 609 20.68 -22.67 -17.22
N GLY A 610 21.80 -22.44 -17.90
CA GLY A 610 22.06 -21.20 -18.63
C GLY A 610 22.45 -20.01 -17.75
N MET A 611 22.74 -20.25 -16.47
CA MET A 611 23.22 -19.24 -15.53
C MET A 611 24.70 -18.96 -15.77
N PHE A 612 25.18 -17.78 -15.38
CA PHE A 612 26.62 -17.53 -15.29
C PHE A 612 27.16 -18.15 -14.01
N CYS A 613 28.32 -18.79 -14.07
CA CYS A 613 29.01 -19.27 -12.87
C CYS A 613 30.52 -19.23 -13.08
N SER A 614 31.25 -18.73 -12.08
CA SER A 614 32.69 -18.64 -12.13
C SER A 614 33.35 -18.76 -10.76
N VAL A 615 34.63 -19.16 -10.76
CA VAL A 615 35.50 -19.16 -9.59
C VAL A 615 35.88 -17.73 -9.25
N ILE A 616 35.79 -17.37 -7.98
CA ILE A 616 36.08 -16.01 -7.52
C ILE A 616 37.59 -15.81 -7.35
N HIS A 617 38.09 -14.64 -7.76
CA HIS A 617 39.45 -14.23 -7.44
C HIS A 617 39.53 -13.76 -5.98
N GLN A 618 40.28 -14.50 -5.16
CA GLN A 618 40.54 -14.12 -3.77
C GLN A 618 41.29 -12.78 -3.71
N GLN A 619 40.72 -11.80 -3.02
CA GLN A 619 41.37 -10.51 -2.75
C GLN A 619 41.97 -10.53 -1.34
N PRO A 620 43.21 -10.02 -1.14
CA PRO A 620 43.81 -9.93 0.18
C PRO A 620 42.90 -9.18 1.17
N GLY A 621 42.59 -9.79 2.32
CA GLY A 621 41.78 -9.18 3.38
C GLY A 621 40.26 -9.36 3.24
N PHE A 622 39.76 -10.09 2.23
CA PHE A 622 38.34 -10.40 2.06
C PHE A 622 38.08 -11.92 2.09
N GLU A 623 37.13 -12.36 2.92
CA GLU A 623 36.62 -13.73 2.88
C GLU A 623 35.61 -13.85 1.74
N ALA A 624 36.11 -14.20 0.54
CA ALA A 624 35.29 -14.40 -0.64
C ALA A 624 34.52 -15.75 -0.59
N PRO A 625 33.41 -15.87 -1.34
CA PRO A 625 32.83 -17.18 -1.67
C PRO A 625 33.79 -18.01 -2.54
N ASP A 626 33.56 -19.32 -2.64
CA ASP A 626 34.31 -20.18 -3.57
C ASP A 626 33.93 -19.91 -5.03
N LEU A 627 32.62 -19.79 -5.25
CA LEU A 627 32.01 -19.63 -6.56
C LEU A 627 30.98 -18.49 -6.52
N MET A 628 30.84 -17.79 -7.65
CA MET A 628 29.77 -16.84 -7.87
C MET A 628 28.90 -17.35 -9.01
N ALA A 629 27.59 -17.42 -8.78
CA ALA A 629 26.63 -17.67 -9.84
C ALA A 629 25.69 -16.47 -10.02
N TYR A 630 25.20 -16.28 -11.24
CA TYR A 630 24.21 -15.26 -11.56
C TYR A 630 23.06 -15.88 -12.34
N ASP A 631 21.88 -15.83 -11.74
CA ASP A 631 20.63 -16.23 -12.37
C ASP A 631 20.12 -15.06 -13.21
N TYR A 632 20.28 -15.15 -14.53
CA TYR A 632 19.79 -14.11 -15.45
C TYR A 632 18.27 -14.03 -15.53
N ALA A 633 17.58 -15.13 -15.21
CA ALA A 633 16.14 -15.09 -15.10
C ALA A 633 15.83 -14.30 -13.83
N LYS A 634 16.28 -14.79 -12.66
CA LYS A 634 15.93 -14.22 -11.34
C LYS A 634 16.56 -12.88 -11.03
N MET A 635 17.55 -12.47 -11.81
CA MET A 635 18.43 -11.34 -11.53
C MET A 635 19.00 -11.42 -10.11
N LYS A 636 19.46 -12.63 -9.74
CA LYS A 636 20.02 -12.93 -8.42
C LYS A 636 21.47 -13.32 -8.56
N ALA A 637 22.32 -12.60 -7.83
CA ALA A 637 23.67 -13.05 -7.56
C ALA A 637 23.64 -14.03 -6.40
N ILE A 638 24.27 -15.19 -6.59
CA ILE A 638 24.28 -16.29 -5.66
C ILE A 638 25.72 -16.49 -5.18
N SER A 639 25.90 -16.43 -3.86
CA SER A 639 27.12 -16.88 -3.20
C SER A 639 27.11 -18.40 -3.19
N VAL A 640 28.13 -19.04 -3.74
CA VAL A 640 28.20 -20.50 -3.80
C VAL A 640 29.39 -20.94 -2.96
N GLU A 641 29.09 -21.62 -1.86
CA GLU A 641 30.07 -22.14 -0.89
C GLU A 641 30.17 -23.66 -1.06
N VAL A 642 31.39 -24.18 -0.99
CA VAL A 642 31.69 -25.59 -1.13
C VAL A 642 32.33 -26.07 0.16
N GLU A 643 31.64 -26.96 0.87
CA GLU A 643 32.07 -27.44 2.18
C GLU A 643 32.47 -28.92 2.07
N SER A 644 33.78 -29.19 2.14
CA SER A 644 34.32 -30.54 2.08
C SER A 644 34.11 -31.32 3.37
N THR A 645 34.25 -32.65 3.32
CA THR A 645 34.25 -33.51 4.52
C THR A 645 35.27 -33.05 5.55
N SER A 646 36.45 -32.58 5.10
CA SER A 646 37.48 -32.08 6.00
C SER A 646 37.05 -30.81 6.74
N GLU A 647 36.47 -29.84 6.03
CA GLU A 647 36.03 -28.56 6.61
C GLU A 647 34.85 -28.73 7.55
N ILE A 648 33.86 -29.55 7.17
CA ILE A 648 32.70 -29.82 8.04
C ILE A 648 33.16 -30.52 9.31
N ARG A 649 34.12 -31.45 9.22
CA ARG A 649 34.59 -32.21 10.38
C ARG A 649 35.42 -31.37 11.35
N THR A 650 36.23 -30.43 10.86
CA THR A 650 37.18 -29.69 11.71
C THR A 650 36.77 -28.24 12.00
N HIS A 651 35.89 -27.64 11.19
CA HIS A 651 35.58 -26.21 11.22
C HIS A 651 34.08 -25.90 11.03
N LEU A 652 33.20 -26.53 11.83
CA LEU A 652 31.75 -26.25 11.81
C LEU A 652 31.39 -24.76 11.99
N GLU A 653 32.17 -24.02 12.79
CA GLU A 653 31.99 -22.58 12.95
C GLU A 653 32.24 -21.81 11.65
N GLN A 654 33.18 -22.27 10.81
CA GLN A 654 33.48 -21.68 9.52
C GLN A 654 32.35 -21.94 8.52
N VAL A 655 31.73 -23.13 8.54
CA VAL A 655 30.54 -23.45 7.73
C VAL A 655 29.39 -22.48 8.07
N HIS A 656 29.14 -22.27 9.36
CA HIS A 656 28.13 -21.30 9.83
C HIS A 656 28.47 -19.86 9.38
N LYS A 657 29.75 -19.47 9.46
CA LYS A 657 30.22 -18.16 8.99
C LYS A 657 30.04 -17.98 7.49
N ASN A 658 30.33 -19.00 6.68
CA ASN A 658 30.13 -18.99 5.23
C ASN A 658 28.65 -18.81 4.86
N MET A 659 27.73 -19.43 5.62
CA MET A 659 26.28 -19.23 5.48
C MET A 659 25.80 -17.80 5.83
N LEU A 660 26.63 -16.97 6.46
CA LEU A 660 26.31 -15.60 6.87
C LEU A 660 27.02 -14.53 6.04
N LYS A 661 28.26 -14.78 5.59
CA LYS A 661 29.13 -13.74 5.01
C LYS A 661 28.60 -13.12 3.70
N TRP A 662 27.83 -13.88 2.91
CA TRP A 662 27.29 -13.46 1.61
C TRP A 662 26.48 -12.14 1.66
N ARG A 663 25.80 -11.88 2.78
CA ARG A 663 24.99 -10.66 2.98
C ARG A 663 25.82 -9.39 2.94
N GLY A 664 27.03 -9.42 3.52
CA GLY A 664 27.95 -8.27 3.55
C GLY A 664 28.41 -7.85 2.15
N TYR A 665 28.40 -8.81 1.22
CA TYR A 665 28.87 -8.66 -0.15
C TYR A 665 27.77 -8.36 -1.17
N GLY A 666 26.51 -8.24 -0.74
CA GLY A 666 25.40 -7.88 -1.63
C GLY A 666 24.86 -9.02 -2.49
N PHE A 667 25.22 -10.28 -2.22
CA PHE A 667 24.57 -11.44 -2.84
C PHE A 667 23.11 -11.54 -2.37
N ASN A 668 22.25 -12.14 -3.19
CA ASN A 668 20.83 -12.31 -2.91
C ASN A 668 20.55 -13.55 -2.05
N GLU A 669 21.30 -14.62 -2.29
CA GLU A 669 21.13 -15.95 -1.70
C GLU A 669 22.49 -16.64 -1.56
N CYS A 670 22.54 -17.67 -0.71
CA CYS A 670 23.72 -18.53 -0.51
C CYS A 670 23.37 -19.98 -0.80
N HIS A 671 24.16 -20.64 -1.63
CA HIS A 671 24.01 -22.05 -1.94
C HIS A 671 25.21 -22.80 -1.37
N VAL A 672 24.96 -23.77 -0.51
CA VAL A 672 26.01 -24.55 0.17
C VAL A 672 25.99 -25.96 -0.40
N TRP A 673 27.10 -26.35 -1.01
CA TRP A 673 27.30 -27.66 -1.62
C TRP A 673 28.21 -28.51 -0.76
N TYR A 674 27.77 -29.72 -0.40
CA TYR A 674 28.49 -30.58 0.55
C TYR A 674 28.20 -32.07 0.31
N PRO A 675 29.04 -32.99 0.82
CA PRO A 675 28.81 -34.43 0.73
C PRO A 675 27.58 -34.86 1.51
N LYS A 676 26.69 -35.65 0.89
CA LYS A 676 25.40 -36.05 1.46
C LYS A 676 25.48 -36.73 2.83
N GLU A 677 26.58 -37.40 3.14
CA GLU A 677 26.82 -38.02 4.46
C GLU A 677 26.79 -37.03 5.64
N TRP A 678 27.04 -35.74 5.40
CA TRP A 678 27.05 -34.67 6.42
C TRP A 678 25.75 -33.86 6.48
N ASP A 679 24.70 -34.28 5.76
CA ASP A 679 23.40 -33.60 5.75
C ASP A 679 22.80 -33.32 7.14
N PRO A 680 22.88 -34.24 8.13
CA PRO A 680 22.40 -33.97 9.48
C PRO A 680 23.13 -32.82 10.18
N GLU A 681 24.46 -32.73 10.04
CA GLU A 681 25.30 -31.70 10.66
C GLU A 681 25.07 -30.34 10.00
N VAL A 682 25.04 -30.29 8.66
CA VAL A 682 24.85 -29.03 7.92
C VAL A 682 23.45 -28.47 8.13
N LYS A 683 22.41 -29.32 8.17
CA LYS A 683 21.04 -28.88 8.52
C LYS A 683 20.95 -28.32 9.92
N ARG A 684 21.65 -28.93 10.90
CA ARG A 684 21.70 -28.42 12.28
C ARG A 684 22.29 -27.01 12.34
N ILE A 685 23.32 -26.73 11.55
CA ILE A 685 23.90 -25.38 11.43
C ILE A 685 22.92 -24.42 10.74
N HIS A 686 22.28 -24.86 9.64
CA HIS A 686 21.30 -24.06 8.92
C HIS A 686 20.09 -23.66 9.79
N GLU A 687 19.65 -24.56 10.67
CA GLU A 687 18.55 -24.30 11.61
C GLU A 687 18.89 -23.22 12.65
N GLN A 688 20.17 -23.03 12.97
CA GLN A 688 20.67 -22.01 13.90
C GLN A 688 20.72 -20.61 13.27
N LEU A 689 20.58 -20.49 11.94
CA LEU A 689 20.55 -19.20 11.27
C LEU A 689 19.30 -18.39 11.66
N PRO A 690 19.40 -17.05 11.71
CA PRO A 690 18.24 -16.18 11.85
C PRO A 690 17.18 -16.50 10.77
N PRO A 691 15.86 -16.54 11.10
CA PRO A 691 14.81 -16.96 10.18
C PRO A 691 14.85 -16.24 8.82
N GLU A 692 15.14 -14.95 8.82
CA GLU A 692 15.23 -14.09 7.63
C GLU A 692 16.44 -14.42 6.73
N ILE A 693 17.50 -14.99 7.29
CA ILE A 693 18.68 -15.46 6.55
C ILE A 693 18.43 -16.89 6.06
N ARG A 694 17.91 -17.74 6.93
CA ARG A 694 17.70 -19.17 6.67
C ARG A 694 16.90 -19.44 5.40
N ILE A 695 15.87 -18.63 5.14
CA ILE A 695 15.03 -18.73 3.92
C ILE A 695 15.78 -18.42 2.62
N ARG A 696 17.00 -17.86 2.68
CA ARG A 696 17.86 -17.52 1.54
C ARG A 696 19.14 -18.34 1.48
N VAL A 697 19.30 -19.32 2.38
CA VAL A 697 20.40 -20.28 2.35
C VAL A 697 19.85 -21.63 1.90
N PHE A 698 20.34 -22.11 0.76
CA PHE A 698 19.90 -23.34 0.11
C PHE A 698 21.00 -24.40 0.22
N LEU A 699 20.59 -25.59 0.64
CA LEU A 699 21.49 -26.71 0.88
C LEU A 699 21.44 -27.71 -0.27
N PHE A 700 22.61 -28.09 -0.79
CA PHE A 700 22.78 -29.02 -1.91
C PHE A 700 23.66 -30.20 -1.49
N PRO A 701 23.08 -31.24 -0.87
CA PRO A 701 23.79 -32.49 -0.60
C PRO A 701 23.99 -33.25 -1.91
N ILE A 702 25.24 -33.61 -2.23
CA ILE A 702 25.60 -34.44 -3.40
C ILE A 702 26.00 -35.84 -2.97
#